data_AF-A0A497GYF2-F1
#
_entry.id   AF-A0A497GYF2-F1
#
_cell.length_a   1.000
_cell.length_b   1.000
_cell.length_c   1.000
_cell.angle_alpha   90.00
_cell.angle_beta   90.00
_cell.angle_gamma   90.00
#
_symmetry.space_group_name_H-M   'P 1'
#
loop_
_entity.id
_entity.type
_entity.pdbx_description
1 polymer ?
#
loop_
_entity_poly.entity_id
_entity_poly.type
_entity_poly.pdbx_seq_one_letter_code
_entity_poly.pdbx_strand_id
1 'polypeptide(L)'
;MKIISLGSWASYGLKGKKHFSLILEHRGKKVWIDPAVKYTEPVDFILLSSPDNDHWKYLPNYLEKFPDTPIYSTRAVISHMRLLLPKANWKKTERPLKLGGKSIKLIAIPEMVGKPAVAFKVGTGKDAVVIVPEFIRLGKREKELMKGTTWIIGVGEYDKPKSNDHKATFKDLVELAKELNPKKIYITNYRTSLLKHKEKILEELKPWNGEFLSDGDELEIKVKMIEKMDGLYLVKPHAKLIYDGLKSMIVKSRKFKIANKPYIICDADYAYGEVLLEEPIEIKTKKEFLLLCREHLITPDEFKSWNWSFPLYGYRIKEFKAVEKPRKVNLPQGIQTFVKDIEQYYVTEKLHLDQFRSEGVDYDLKHPRERWRELIADLRYLGNSAYPRLKSGKKWGDWTLKDVLQYFARIVDTLRSIYFPIIPPTNEKLYKEYYGKDPKKAKKSSYWKCYEEAKKYMKSKPPKDINEAKEWDKKRSGLIKKATIKPGYYSKAKPYYRGYFQELEDELKSIKWTEQKLLIDTKWDGLRMTVGKANGKGFAFVDPEGLKKKSPNITKRIPGIIEEIEKNLPDNTVLDCEFLAMHPKKHEMLHRTVANAILNSKMSGKELEDYAVIFAFDILFYEGQDLRDMPLHERLEYLSRIKSTDHIWVEDVSKKFPDKADAFIINGSDIDKIKKIADFIRDAKNGRPKYCAEGIMIKRLDWPYEYPQNHGWMKVKFYHELDLRVISKKLVKGTKDVYNYILGYDTPKSYAEAYLNVGTKDWYGKVFVYKNGKIVAEGKDAKDYLNDKDAIFITKMGKSDNAKELSPVKVGDILRIAAEEVLKFDNPKFPEYPRYSFYIGRVLEPIPEKNVTDSLETIDKLSQLEPERIPIDELRHIREVPETSKAKKITKDQVCEWVEEKRIPEEIYKEIREELKPLPKILYVDYDEGIAWAQMHIRGLDPDDTKKYLDGKLSFAKLIEGHSIHVDLRMKFKNAFVQWVITQDAIPDYFDTIIGRRDPKTGNASKGLAIVKPSAEEPSEEVKAKDKELIIGPEDAKLIEKYVLFDKSYIIEAGDVGATPYKDAYMCAIWIGKVKAGVQREDLHEYFLYPSDDMPERNKELFNGRFIIRCFKAGNAKRWWVWKAYDDPYPMDPILHADTGHYWPIKAEKLEKFGREAYREESMKKYKKKLGC
;
A
#
# COMPACT_ATOMS: atom_id res chain seq x y z
N MET A 1 -31.86 -38.43 -12.24
CA MET A 1 -32.15 -37.08 -11.72
C MET A 1 -33.46 -36.68 -12.34
N LYS A 2 -34.46 -36.38 -11.52
CA LYS A 2 -35.80 -36.02 -11.97
C LYS A 2 -35.89 -34.51 -12.12
N ILE A 3 -36.48 -34.04 -13.21
CA ILE A 3 -36.74 -32.63 -13.49
C ILE A 3 -38.23 -32.49 -13.67
N ILE A 4 -38.86 -31.57 -12.94
CA ILE A 4 -40.30 -31.32 -12.99
C ILE A 4 -40.49 -29.87 -13.43
N SER A 5 -41.20 -29.69 -14.55
CA SER A 5 -41.54 -28.38 -15.08
C SER A 5 -42.79 -27.83 -14.39
N LEU A 6 -42.65 -26.83 -13.53
CA LEU A 6 -43.80 -26.19 -12.87
C LEU A 6 -44.42 -25.10 -13.73
N GLY A 7 -43.63 -24.51 -14.63
CA GLY A 7 -44.07 -23.58 -15.65
C GLY A 7 -43.03 -23.41 -16.76
N SER A 8 -43.48 -23.16 -17.99
CA SER A 8 -42.63 -23.12 -19.17
C SER A 8 -42.81 -21.89 -20.07
N TRP A 9 -43.60 -20.89 -19.65
CA TRP A 9 -43.94 -19.73 -20.49
C TRP A 9 -43.17 -18.45 -20.14
N ALA A 10 -42.92 -17.61 -21.15
CA ALA A 10 -42.22 -16.32 -20.99
C ALA A 10 -43.04 -15.17 -20.45
N SER A 11 -44.37 -15.19 -20.59
CA SER A 11 -45.21 -14.05 -20.22
C SER A 11 -45.91 -14.31 -18.90
N TYR A 12 -45.66 -13.42 -17.94
CA TYR A 12 -46.46 -13.29 -16.74
C TYR A 12 -47.80 -12.62 -17.10
N GLY A 13 -48.94 -13.33 -16.93
CA GLY A 13 -50.29 -12.76 -17.11
C GLY A 13 -51.16 -13.39 -18.19
N LEU A 14 -50.68 -14.39 -18.94
CA LEU A 14 -51.55 -15.15 -19.84
C LEU A 14 -52.45 -16.10 -19.02
N LYS A 15 -53.77 -15.95 -19.17
CA LYS A 15 -54.78 -16.74 -18.44
C LYS A 15 -54.54 -18.24 -18.69
N GLY A 16 -54.26 -19.00 -17.62
CA GLY A 16 -54.01 -20.44 -17.67
C GLY A 16 -52.57 -20.89 -17.95
N LYS A 17 -51.58 -19.98 -18.04
CA LYS A 17 -50.18 -20.31 -18.33
C LYS A 17 -49.26 -19.93 -17.16
N LYS A 18 -48.26 -20.76 -16.87
CA LYS A 18 -47.33 -20.57 -15.75
C LYS A 18 -45.96 -20.10 -16.24
N HIS A 19 -45.39 -19.10 -15.58
CA HIS A 19 -44.05 -18.59 -15.90
C HIS A 19 -42.97 -19.63 -15.58
N PHE A 20 -41.81 -19.52 -16.21
CA PHE A 20 -40.70 -20.46 -16.05
C PHE A 20 -40.39 -20.77 -14.58
N SER A 21 -40.47 -22.05 -14.20
CA SER A 21 -40.11 -22.53 -12.88
C SER A 21 -39.85 -24.04 -12.91
N LEU A 22 -38.78 -24.51 -12.29
CA LEU A 22 -38.38 -25.93 -12.32
C LEU A 22 -38.07 -26.48 -10.93
N ILE A 23 -38.45 -27.74 -10.68
CA ILE A 23 -37.94 -28.53 -9.56
C ILE A 23 -36.92 -29.54 -10.08
N LEU A 24 -35.75 -29.56 -9.44
CA LEU A 24 -34.77 -30.62 -9.63
C LEU A 24 -34.77 -31.54 -8.42
N GLU A 25 -34.91 -32.84 -8.65
CA GLU A 25 -34.88 -33.85 -7.61
C GLU A 25 -33.80 -34.92 -7.88
N HIS A 26 -32.96 -35.16 -6.88
CA HIS A 26 -31.96 -36.22 -6.95
C HIS A 26 -31.64 -36.81 -5.57
N ARG A 27 -31.74 -38.14 -5.44
CA ARG A 27 -31.46 -38.88 -4.19
C ARG A 27 -32.19 -38.28 -2.97
N GLY A 28 -33.48 -37.98 -3.12
CA GLY A 28 -34.32 -37.43 -2.05
C GLY A 28 -34.05 -35.95 -1.70
N LYS A 29 -33.22 -35.25 -2.48
CA LYS A 29 -32.97 -33.81 -2.34
C LYS A 29 -33.70 -33.04 -3.44
N LYS A 30 -34.39 -31.95 -3.07
CA LYS A 30 -35.20 -31.10 -3.97
C LYS A 30 -34.64 -29.68 -4.02
N VAL A 31 -34.53 -29.13 -5.22
CA VAL A 31 -34.09 -27.75 -5.48
C VAL A 31 -35.11 -27.06 -6.34
N TRP A 32 -35.47 -25.84 -5.95
CA TRP A 32 -36.39 -25.02 -6.72
C TRP A 32 -35.64 -23.93 -7.49
N ILE A 33 -35.77 -23.92 -8.81
CA ILE A 33 -35.21 -22.91 -9.70
C ILE A 33 -36.33 -21.95 -10.09
N ASP A 34 -36.08 -20.66 -9.85
CA ASP A 34 -36.97 -19.54 -10.17
C ASP A 34 -38.40 -19.74 -9.62
N PRO A 35 -38.67 -19.33 -8.37
CA PRO A 35 -39.96 -19.50 -7.71
C PRO A 35 -41.05 -18.55 -8.25
N ALA A 36 -41.35 -18.69 -9.54
CA ALA A 36 -42.32 -17.92 -10.31
C ALA A 36 -43.76 -18.47 -10.24
N VAL A 37 -43.93 -19.68 -9.70
CA VAL A 37 -45.20 -20.42 -9.62
C VAL A 37 -45.52 -20.76 -8.16
N LYS A 38 -46.80 -20.89 -7.81
CA LYS A 38 -47.17 -21.35 -6.46
C LYS A 38 -46.72 -22.80 -6.25
N TYR A 39 -45.85 -23.03 -5.26
CA TYR A 39 -45.39 -24.34 -4.81
C TYR A 39 -45.36 -24.35 -3.27
N THR A 40 -45.86 -25.41 -2.64
CA THR A 40 -46.14 -25.43 -1.19
C THR A 40 -45.40 -26.50 -0.41
N GLU A 41 -44.58 -27.32 -1.08
CA GLU A 41 -43.76 -28.37 -0.48
C GLU A 41 -42.38 -27.83 -0.06
N PRO A 42 -41.75 -28.39 0.99
CA PRO A 42 -40.40 -28.01 1.40
C PRO A 42 -39.36 -28.41 0.34
N VAL A 43 -38.36 -27.53 0.12
CA VAL A 43 -37.18 -27.79 -0.71
C VAL A 43 -35.91 -27.58 0.10
N ASP A 44 -34.82 -28.22 -0.29
CA ASP A 44 -33.55 -28.10 0.44
C ASP A 44 -32.90 -26.72 0.24
N PHE A 45 -33.03 -26.16 -0.97
CA PHE A 45 -32.56 -24.82 -1.29
C PHE A 45 -33.18 -24.28 -2.59
N ILE A 46 -33.09 -22.97 -2.77
CA ILE A 46 -33.61 -22.26 -3.94
C ILE A 46 -32.45 -21.72 -4.77
N LEU A 47 -32.57 -21.81 -6.09
CA LEU A 47 -31.69 -21.20 -7.08
C LEU A 47 -32.45 -20.09 -7.80
N LEU A 48 -31.86 -18.89 -7.82
CA LEU A 48 -32.48 -17.73 -8.47
C LEU A 48 -31.63 -17.24 -9.65
N SER A 49 -32.23 -17.17 -10.83
CA SER A 49 -31.52 -16.85 -12.08
C SER A 49 -31.45 -15.36 -12.38
N SER A 50 -32.47 -14.59 -12.00
CA SER A 50 -32.63 -13.17 -12.30
C SER A 50 -33.24 -12.41 -11.12
N PRO A 51 -32.94 -11.11 -10.93
CA PRO A 51 -33.63 -10.26 -9.97
C PRO A 51 -35.01 -9.80 -10.47
N ASP A 52 -35.38 -10.07 -11.73
CA ASP A 52 -36.68 -9.68 -12.27
C ASP A 52 -37.83 -10.41 -11.55
N ASN A 53 -38.89 -9.66 -11.22
CA ASN A 53 -39.97 -10.09 -10.32
C ASN A 53 -40.71 -11.35 -10.80
N ASP A 54 -40.81 -11.54 -12.12
CA ASP A 54 -41.43 -12.73 -12.72
C ASP A 54 -40.68 -14.02 -12.40
N HIS A 55 -39.37 -13.99 -12.12
CA HIS A 55 -38.60 -15.17 -11.72
C HIS A 55 -38.76 -15.57 -10.25
N TRP A 56 -39.27 -14.70 -9.38
CA TRP A 56 -39.35 -14.99 -7.94
C TRP A 56 -40.66 -14.59 -7.26
N LYS A 57 -41.71 -14.27 -8.03
CA LYS A 57 -42.97 -13.72 -7.50
C LYS A 57 -43.55 -14.45 -6.28
N TYR A 58 -43.45 -15.78 -6.22
CA TYR A 58 -44.01 -16.57 -5.11
C TYR A 58 -43.00 -16.88 -3.99
N LEU A 59 -41.76 -16.39 -4.12
CA LEU A 59 -40.73 -16.53 -3.09
C LEU A 59 -41.16 -15.92 -1.74
N PRO A 60 -41.75 -14.70 -1.66
CA PRO A 60 -42.13 -14.14 -0.36
C PRO A 60 -43.15 -15.02 0.39
N ASN A 61 -44.21 -15.46 -0.30
CA ASN A 61 -45.23 -16.36 0.26
C ASN A 61 -44.63 -17.71 0.69
N TYR A 62 -43.64 -18.21 -0.04
CA TYR A 62 -42.95 -19.45 0.34
C TYR A 62 -42.12 -19.26 1.61
N LEU A 63 -41.39 -18.15 1.72
CA LEU A 63 -40.55 -17.84 2.87
C LEU A 63 -41.35 -17.51 4.14
N GLU A 64 -42.62 -17.11 4.03
CA GLU A 64 -43.52 -17.02 5.20
C GLU A 64 -43.70 -18.39 5.87
N LYS A 65 -43.78 -19.46 5.08
CA LYS A 65 -43.95 -20.82 5.58
C LYS A 65 -42.61 -21.51 5.91
N PHE A 66 -41.56 -21.21 5.14
CA PHE A 66 -40.24 -21.82 5.28
C PHE A 66 -39.12 -20.76 5.30
N PRO A 67 -39.03 -19.93 6.36
CA PRO A 67 -38.15 -18.76 6.41
C PRO A 67 -36.66 -19.08 6.32
N ASP A 68 -36.27 -20.26 6.80
CA ASP A 68 -34.87 -20.69 6.86
C ASP A 68 -34.34 -21.28 5.54
N THR A 69 -35.18 -21.39 4.51
CA THR A 69 -34.79 -22.00 3.23
C THR A 69 -33.63 -21.22 2.60
N PRO A 70 -32.45 -21.84 2.40
CA PRO A 70 -31.30 -21.13 1.87
C PRO A 70 -31.47 -20.83 0.38
N ILE A 71 -31.12 -19.60 -0.02
CA ILE A 71 -31.25 -19.12 -1.40
C ILE A 71 -29.86 -18.82 -1.96
N TYR A 72 -29.57 -19.39 -3.12
CA TYR A 72 -28.28 -19.24 -3.79
C TYR A 72 -28.45 -18.58 -5.16
N SER A 73 -27.56 -17.64 -5.45
CA SER A 73 -27.36 -17.07 -6.78
C SER A 73 -25.95 -16.47 -6.88
N THR A 74 -25.62 -15.80 -7.98
CA THR A 74 -24.37 -15.05 -8.11
C THR A 74 -24.40 -13.81 -7.21
N ARG A 75 -23.21 -13.26 -6.91
CA ARG A 75 -23.07 -12.04 -6.08
C ARG A 75 -23.84 -10.86 -6.65
N ALA A 76 -23.96 -10.76 -7.98
CA ALA A 76 -24.67 -9.68 -8.65
C ALA A 76 -26.18 -9.75 -8.39
N VAL A 77 -26.81 -10.93 -8.56
CA VAL A 77 -28.24 -11.14 -8.27
C VAL A 77 -28.52 -11.00 -6.77
N ILE A 78 -27.70 -11.60 -5.89
CA ILE A 78 -27.89 -11.51 -4.43
C ILE A 78 -27.82 -10.04 -3.96
N SER A 79 -26.91 -9.22 -4.51
CA SER A 79 -26.80 -7.82 -4.12
C SER A 79 -28.08 -7.02 -4.44
N HIS A 80 -28.71 -7.26 -5.59
CA HIS A 80 -29.98 -6.63 -5.95
C HIS A 80 -31.13 -7.15 -5.08
N MET A 81 -31.22 -8.47 -4.94
CA MET A 81 -32.31 -9.11 -4.19
C MET A 81 -32.28 -8.82 -2.69
N ARG A 82 -31.11 -8.56 -2.09
CA ARG A 82 -31.01 -8.15 -0.68
C ARG A 82 -31.69 -6.81 -0.38
N LEU A 83 -31.83 -5.94 -1.37
CA LEU A 83 -32.58 -4.69 -1.21
C LEU A 83 -34.09 -4.95 -1.16
N LEU A 84 -34.58 -5.94 -1.91
CA LEU A 84 -36.00 -6.26 -2.03
C LEU A 84 -36.49 -7.21 -0.92
N LEU A 85 -35.69 -8.23 -0.58
CA LEU A 85 -35.99 -9.24 0.43
C LEU A 85 -34.84 -9.35 1.44
N PRO A 86 -34.63 -8.34 2.31
CA PRO A 86 -33.47 -8.27 3.20
C PRO A 86 -33.44 -9.40 4.26
N LYS A 87 -34.61 -9.93 4.61
CA LYS A 87 -34.77 -10.96 5.65
C LYS A 87 -34.59 -12.39 5.14
N ALA A 88 -34.49 -12.62 3.83
CA ALA A 88 -34.35 -13.96 3.28
C ALA A 88 -32.94 -14.54 3.53
N ASN A 89 -32.84 -15.88 3.64
CA ASN A 89 -31.59 -16.58 3.96
C ASN A 89 -30.64 -16.68 2.75
N TRP A 90 -30.11 -15.54 2.31
CA TRP A 90 -29.16 -15.45 1.19
C TRP A 90 -27.81 -16.07 1.53
N LYS A 91 -27.45 -17.16 0.85
CA LYS A 91 -26.17 -17.86 1.04
C LYS A 91 -25.19 -17.57 -0.09
N LYS A 92 -23.92 -17.32 0.28
CA LYS A 92 -22.81 -17.21 -0.67
C LYS A 92 -22.37 -18.61 -1.10
N THR A 93 -21.95 -18.74 -2.36
CA THR A 93 -21.37 -19.97 -2.93
C THR A 93 -19.87 -20.09 -2.61
N GLU A 94 -19.51 -20.10 -1.32
CA GLU A 94 -18.12 -20.25 -0.87
C GLU A 94 -17.61 -21.71 -0.99
N ARG A 95 -18.54 -22.67 -1.14
CA ARG A 95 -18.28 -24.10 -1.39
C ARG A 95 -19.07 -24.56 -2.62
N PRO A 96 -18.62 -25.60 -3.35
CA PRO A 96 -19.40 -26.17 -4.45
C PRO A 96 -20.77 -26.63 -3.94
N LEU A 97 -21.84 -26.04 -4.47
CA LEU A 97 -23.21 -26.42 -4.14
C LEU A 97 -23.48 -27.84 -4.65
N LYS A 98 -24.25 -28.64 -3.90
CA LYS A 98 -24.52 -30.04 -4.28
C LYS A 98 -26.01 -30.38 -4.19
N LEU A 99 -26.52 -31.12 -5.17
CA LEU A 99 -27.85 -31.72 -5.19
C LEU A 99 -27.71 -33.24 -5.22
N GLY A 100 -28.03 -33.92 -4.12
CA GLY A 100 -27.89 -35.38 -4.01
C GLY A 100 -26.48 -35.89 -4.37
N GLY A 101 -25.43 -35.13 -4.08
CA GLY A 101 -24.03 -35.45 -4.44
C GLY A 101 -23.54 -34.87 -5.78
N LYS A 102 -24.42 -34.34 -6.64
CA LYS A 102 -24.03 -33.68 -7.90
C LYS A 102 -23.64 -32.22 -7.69
N SER A 103 -22.50 -31.80 -8.22
CA SER A 103 -22.10 -30.38 -8.17
C SER A 103 -23.03 -29.50 -8.99
N ILE A 104 -23.47 -28.38 -8.41
CA ILE A 104 -24.15 -27.29 -9.09
C ILE A 104 -23.16 -26.15 -9.24
N LYS A 105 -22.94 -25.74 -10.49
CA LYS A 105 -22.12 -24.59 -10.84
C LYS A 105 -23.01 -23.47 -11.37
N LEU A 106 -22.89 -22.29 -10.77
CA LEU A 106 -23.56 -21.08 -11.23
C LEU A 106 -22.68 -20.43 -12.29
N ILE A 107 -23.28 -20.12 -13.44
CA ILE A 107 -22.64 -19.53 -14.60
C ILE A 107 -23.25 -18.13 -14.75
N ALA A 108 -22.46 -17.09 -14.50
CA ALA A 108 -22.92 -15.72 -14.69
C ALA A 108 -23.06 -15.44 -16.19
N ILE A 109 -24.23 -14.95 -16.59
CA ILE A 109 -24.57 -14.67 -17.98
C ILE A 109 -24.81 -13.15 -18.08
N PRO A 110 -23.96 -12.39 -18.79
CA PRO A 110 -24.03 -10.93 -18.81
C PRO A 110 -25.13 -10.42 -19.75
N GLU A 111 -26.30 -10.11 -19.21
CA GLU A 111 -27.46 -9.61 -19.98
C GLU A 111 -27.25 -8.16 -20.45
N MET A 112 -26.99 -7.23 -19.53
CA MET A 112 -26.63 -5.82 -19.75
C MET A 112 -25.92 -5.21 -18.52
N VAL A 113 -25.44 -3.97 -18.62
CA VAL A 113 -25.05 -3.17 -17.45
C VAL A 113 -26.28 -2.99 -16.55
N GLY A 114 -26.27 -3.57 -15.36
CA GLY A 114 -27.33 -3.40 -14.35
C GLY A 114 -28.40 -4.49 -14.28
N LYS A 115 -28.41 -5.48 -15.19
CA LYS A 115 -29.32 -6.64 -15.14
C LYS A 115 -28.53 -7.97 -15.14
N PRO A 116 -28.32 -8.60 -13.98
CA PRO A 116 -27.56 -9.84 -13.89
C PRO A 116 -28.43 -11.09 -14.11
N ALA A 117 -28.02 -11.98 -15.01
CA ALA A 117 -28.64 -13.29 -15.24
C ALA A 117 -27.68 -14.45 -14.89
N VAL A 118 -28.23 -15.64 -14.60
CA VAL A 118 -27.47 -16.81 -14.16
C VAL A 118 -28.02 -18.09 -14.81
N ALA A 119 -27.12 -18.90 -15.37
CA ALA A 119 -27.39 -20.30 -15.71
C ALA A 119 -26.85 -21.26 -14.66
N PHE A 120 -27.42 -22.46 -14.63
CA PHE A 120 -27.05 -23.51 -13.68
C PHE A 120 -26.58 -24.76 -14.42
N LYS A 121 -25.36 -25.21 -14.13
CA LYS A 121 -24.86 -26.51 -14.58
C LYS A 121 -24.90 -27.51 -13.44
N VAL A 122 -25.67 -28.57 -13.61
CA VAL A 122 -25.85 -29.65 -12.62
C VAL A 122 -25.14 -30.91 -13.12
N GLY A 123 -24.14 -31.37 -12.37
CA GLY A 123 -23.28 -32.49 -12.73
C GLY A 123 -22.01 -32.09 -13.49
N THR A 124 -21.24 -33.10 -13.92
CA THR A 124 -19.92 -32.97 -14.56
C THR A 124 -19.84 -33.72 -15.88
N GLY A 125 -18.91 -33.30 -16.74
CA GLY A 125 -18.69 -33.93 -18.04
C GLY A 125 -19.88 -33.78 -19.00
N LYS A 126 -19.97 -34.71 -19.96
CA LYS A 126 -21.01 -34.75 -20.99
C LYS A 126 -22.39 -35.20 -20.47
N ASP A 127 -22.47 -35.71 -19.24
CA ASP A 127 -23.74 -36.14 -18.61
C ASP A 127 -24.36 -35.05 -17.74
N ALA A 128 -23.76 -33.85 -17.73
CA ALA A 128 -24.30 -32.70 -17.04
C ALA A 128 -25.55 -32.15 -17.74
N VAL A 129 -26.40 -31.49 -16.96
CA VAL A 129 -27.54 -30.71 -17.45
C VAL A 129 -27.23 -29.24 -17.26
N VAL A 130 -27.34 -28.45 -18.31
CA VAL A 130 -27.22 -26.99 -18.24
C VAL A 130 -28.58 -26.36 -18.43
N ILE A 131 -28.98 -25.57 -17.44
CA ILE A 131 -30.25 -24.85 -17.39
C ILE A 131 -29.95 -23.38 -17.61
N VAL A 132 -30.49 -22.83 -18.69
CA VAL A 132 -30.35 -21.44 -19.09
C VAL A 132 -31.76 -20.85 -19.16
N PRO A 133 -32.29 -20.32 -18.03
CA PRO A 133 -33.65 -19.77 -17.98
C PRO A 133 -33.90 -18.69 -19.03
N GLU A 134 -32.88 -17.86 -19.28
CA GLU A 134 -32.89 -16.82 -20.29
C GLU A 134 -31.63 -16.88 -21.15
N PHE A 135 -31.78 -17.27 -22.42
CA PHE A 135 -30.69 -17.38 -23.36
C PHE A 135 -30.34 -16.03 -23.95
N ILE A 136 -29.08 -15.65 -23.79
CA ILE A 136 -28.45 -14.52 -24.46
C ILE A 136 -27.13 -15.00 -25.08
N ARG A 137 -26.44 -14.13 -25.81
CA ARG A 137 -25.14 -14.44 -26.41
C ARG A 137 -24.11 -14.78 -25.32
N LEU A 138 -23.58 -16.00 -25.39
CA LEU A 138 -22.64 -16.57 -24.40
C LEU A 138 -21.17 -16.33 -24.80
N GLY A 139 -20.32 -16.12 -23.80
CA GLY A 139 -18.87 -16.04 -23.97
C GLY A 139 -18.19 -17.41 -24.10
N LYS A 140 -16.91 -17.42 -24.46
CA LYS A 140 -16.13 -18.66 -24.73
C LYS A 140 -16.17 -19.65 -23.55
N ARG A 141 -16.05 -19.15 -22.31
CA ARG A 141 -16.04 -19.97 -21.10
C ARG A 141 -17.38 -20.63 -20.83
N GLU A 142 -18.47 -19.90 -21.04
CA GLU A 142 -19.84 -20.40 -20.87
C GLU A 142 -20.13 -21.51 -21.89
N LYS A 143 -19.71 -21.28 -23.15
CA LYS A 143 -19.78 -22.27 -24.23
C LYS A 143 -19.02 -23.56 -23.94
N GLU A 144 -17.79 -23.47 -23.41
CA GLU A 144 -17.01 -24.64 -22.98
C GLU A 144 -17.73 -25.46 -21.90
N LEU A 145 -18.42 -24.80 -20.96
CA LEU A 145 -19.18 -25.49 -19.92
C LEU A 145 -20.43 -26.19 -20.45
N MET A 146 -20.96 -25.76 -21.59
CA MET A 146 -22.16 -26.29 -22.24
C MET A 146 -21.88 -27.39 -23.28
N LYS A 147 -20.65 -27.47 -23.79
CA LYS A 147 -20.27 -28.39 -24.87
C LYS A 147 -20.62 -29.85 -24.57
N GLY A 148 -21.37 -30.49 -25.46
CA GLY A 148 -21.73 -31.91 -25.37
C GLY A 148 -22.59 -32.30 -24.17
N THR A 149 -23.35 -31.37 -23.59
CA THR A 149 -24.26 -31.59 -22.44
C THR A 149 -25.73 -31.59 -22.86
N THR A 150 -26.65 -31.90 -21.95
CA THR A 150 -28.10 -31.70 -22.16
C THR A 150 -28.47 -30.28 -21.74
N TRP A 151 -29.23 -29.57 -22.57
CA TRP A 151 -29.64 -28.19 -22.33
C TRP A 151 -31.12 -28.09 -22.02
N ILE A 152 -31.48 -27.25 -21.04
CA ILE A 152 -32.83 -26.73 -20.83
C ILE A 152 -32.72 -25.23 -21.01
N ILE A 153 -33.26 -24.67 -22.09
CA ILE A 153 -32.91 -23.33 -22.54
C ILE A 153 -34.13 -22.49 -22.95
N GLY A 154 -34.20 -21.27 -22.41
CA GLY A 154 -35.24 -20.31 -22.71
C GLY A 154 -34.84 -19.34 -23.81
N VAL A 155 -35.51 -19.38 -24.97
CA VAL A 155 -35.15 -18.56 -26.13
C VAL A 155 -36.15 -17.43 -26.41
N GLY A 156 -35.68 -16.39 -27.10
CA GLY A 156 -36.49 -15.24 -27.51
C GLY A 156 -37.37 -15.52 -28.72
N GLU A 157 -37.39 -14.59 -29.68
CA GLU A 157 -38.15 -14.73 -30.94
C GLU A 157 -37.48 -15.72 -31.91
N TYR A 158 -38.16 -16.07 -33.02
CA TYR A 158 -37.68 -17.07 -33.97
C TYR A 158 -36.40 -16.66 -34.71
N ASP A 159 -36.42 -15.51 -35.39
CA ASP A 159 -35.33 -15.04 -36.28
C ASP A 159 -34.87 -13.60 -35.99
N LYS A 160 -35.78 -12.70 -35.62
CA LYS A 160 -35.47 -11.28 -35.35
C LYS A 160 -35.84 -10.90 -33.92
N PRO A 161 -34.90 -10.33 -33.13
CA PRO A 161 -35.21 -9.85 -31.80
C PRO A 161 -36.18 -8.66 -31.86
N LYS A 162 -37.01 -8.49 -30.83
CA LYS A 162 -37.82 -7.26 -30.68
C LYS A 162 -36.92 -6.10 -30.28
N SER A 163 -37.33 -4.87 -30.62
CA SER A 163 -36.57 -3.63 -30.33
C SER A 163 -36.16 -3.44 -28.87
N ASN A 164 -36.92 -4.03 -27.92
CA ASN A 164 -36.67 -3.96 -26.48
C ASN A 164 -36.37 -5.34 -25.84
N ASP A 165 -35.95 -6.32 -26.64
CA ASP A 165 -35.72 -7.69 -26.17
C ASP A 165 -34.29 -8.15 -26.45
N HIS A 166 -33.57 -8.51 -25.39
CA HIS A 166 -32.16 -8.88 -25.45
C HIS A 166 -31.93 -10.40 -25.47
N LYS A 167 -33.02 -11.19 -25.42
CA LYS A 167 -32.95 -12.65 -25.57
C LYS A 167 -32.46 -12.99 -26.97
N ALA A 168 -31.52 -13.93 -27.03
CA ALA A 168 -31.06 -14.49 -28.29
C ALA A 168 -32.19 -15.28 -28.96
N THR A 169 -32.21 -15.23 -30.29
CA THR A 169 -33.26 -15.84 -31.12
C THR A 169 -33.10 -17.36 -31.18
N PHE A 170 -34.13 -18.05 -31.68
CA PHE A 170 -34.01 -19.47 -31.97
C PHE A 170 -32.91 -19.77 -33.01
N LYS A 171 -32.71 -18.88 -33.99
CA LYS A 171 -31.61 -19.02 -34.96
C LYS A 171 -30.23 -18.94 -34.29
N ASP A 172 -30.05 -18.03 -33.33
CA ASP A 172 -28.83 -17.96 -32.53
C ASP A 172 -28.61 -19.27 -31.73
N LEU A 173 -29.68 -19.89 -31.22
CA LEU A 173 -29.60 -21.18 -30.53
C LEU A 173 -29.14 -22.30 -31.48
N VAL A 174 -29.66 -22.34 -32.71
CA VAL A 174 -29.26 -23.36 -33.71
C VAL A 174 -27.78 -23.20 -34.07
N GLU A 175 -27.28 -21.98 -34.23
CA GLU A 175 -25.85 -21.73 -34.45
C GLU A 175 -25.00 -22.21 -33.28
N LEU A 176 -25.45 -21.92 -32.04
CA LEU A 176 -24.77 -22.40 -30.84
C LEU A 176 -24.78 -23.93 -30.74
N ALA A 177 -25.89 -24.57 -31.10
CA ALA A 177 -26.03 -26.02 -31.08
C ALA A 177 -25.11 -26.68 -32.12
N LYS A 178 -24.96 -26.08 -33.32
CA LYS A 178 -23.97 -26.52 -34.32
C LYS A 178 -22.53 -26.41 -33.80
N GLU A 179 -22.22 -25.34 -33.07
CA GLU A 179 -20.90 -25.12 -32.49
C GLU A 179 -20.57 -26.11 -31.37
N LEU A 180 -21.52 -26.36 -30.46
CA LEU A 180 -21.26 -27.06 -29.19
C LEU A 180 -21.77 -28.50 -29.14
N ASN A 181 -22.54 -28.90 -30.14
CA ASN A 181 -23.10 -30.23 -30.33
C ASN A 181 -23.70 -30.86 -29.05
N PRO A 182 -24.81 -30.30 -28.52
CA PRO A 182 -25.45 -30.82 -27.32
C PRO A 182 -26.01 -32.23 -27.51
N LYS A 183 -26.16 -32.97 -26.41
CA LYS A 183 -26.78 -34.31 -26.46
C LYS A 183 -28.28 -34.26 -26.66
N LYS A 184 -28.92 -33.32 -25.98
CA LYS A 184 -30.37 -33.09 -26.04
C LYS A 184 -30.68 -31.64 -25.72
N ILE A 185 -31.68 -31.05 -26.38
CA ILE A 185 -32.14 -29.68 -26.11
C ILE A 185 -33.61 -29.71 -25.70
N TYR A 186 -33.93 -29.14 -24.55
CA TYR A 186 -35.30 -28.85 -24.14
C TYR A 186 -35.52 -27.34 -24.22
N ILE A 187 -36.47 -26.92 -25.05
CA ILE A 187 -36.90 -25.53 -25.09
C ILE A 187 -37.87 -25.29 -23.94
N THR A 188 -37.60 -24.24 -23.17
CA THR A 188 -38.48 -23.75 -22.11
C THR A 188 -38.67 -22.23 -22.26
N ASN A 189 -39.33 -21.59 -21.30
CA ASN A 189 -39.54 -20.14 -21.25
C ASN A 189 -39.98 -19.54 -22.61
N TYR A 190 -40.91 -20.20 -23.30
CA TYR A 190 -41.22 -19.88 -24.70
C TYR A 190 -42.36 -18.87 -24.85
N ARG A 191 -42.32 -18.12 -25.96
CA ARG A 191 -43.31 -17.08 -26.33
C ARG A 191 -44.39 -17.62 -27.24
N THR A 192 -45.57 -16.99 -27.23
CA THR A 192 -46.67 -17.32 -28.15
C THR A 192 -46.26 -17.17 -29.62
N SER A 193 -45.40 -16.19 -29.94
CA SER A 193 -44.84 -16.00 -31.28
C SER A 193 -43.93 -17.15 -31.71
N LEU A 194 -43.12 -17.70 -30.80
CA LEU A 194 -42.25 -18.83 -31.06
C LEU A 194 -43.04 -20.10 -31.40
N LEU A 195 -44.18 -20.31 -30.74
CA LEU A 195 -45.06 -21.46 -30.99
C LEU A 195 -45.71 -21.46 -32.38
N LYS A 196 -45.83 -20.31 -33.04
CA LYS A 196 -46.28 -20.27 -34.46
C LYS A 196 -45.33 -21.01 -35.39
N HIS A 197 -44.09 -21.21 -34.96
CA HIS A 197 -43.04 -21.92 -35.71
C HIS A 197 -42.71 -23.29 -35.09
N LYS A 198 -43.57 -23.86 -34.23
CA LYS A 198 -43.29 -25.08 -33.46
C LYS A 198 -42.79 -26.24 -34.33
N GLU A 199 -43.46 -26.52 -35.45
CA GLU A 199 -43.09 -27.62 -36.35
C GLU A 199 -41.69 -27.41 -36.95
N LYS A 200 -41.41 -26.20 -37.47
CA LYS A 200 -40.10 -25.83 -38.02
C LYS A 200 -38.98 -25.89 -36.97
N ILE A 201 -39.27 -25.47 -35.74
CA ILE A 201 -38.33 -25.53 -34.61
C ILE A 201 -37.97 -27.00 -34.31
N LEU A 202 -38.97 -27.87 -34.22
CA LEU A 202 -38.74 -29.30 -33.95
C LEU A 202 -37.96 -29.97 -35.08
N GLU A 203 -38.21 -29.58 -36.33
CA GLU A 203 -37.45 -30.05 -37.49
C GLU A 203 -35.97 -29.61 -37.41
N GLU A 204 -35.70 -28.34 -37.12
CA GLU A 204 -34.33 -27.81 -37.01
C GLU A 204 -33.56 -28.36 -35.79
N LEU A 205 -34.26 -28.75 -34.71
CA LEU A 205 -33.64 -29.35 -33.53
C LEU A 205 -33.54 -30.88 -33.56
N LYS A 206 -34.09 -31.53 -34.60
CA LYS A 206 -34.02 -32.99 -34.78
C LYS A 206 -32.60 -33.57 -34.63
N PRO A 207 -31.51 -32.92 -35.10
CA PRO A 207 -30.14 -33.42 -34.92
C PRO A 207 -29.71 -33.60 -33.46
N TRP A 208 -30.33 -32.88 -32.52
CA TRP A 208 -30.03 -32.93 -31.08
C TRP A 208 -31.24 -33.41 -30.27
N ASN A 209 -32.15 -34.20 -30.86
CA ASN A 209 -33.35 -34.71 -30.19
C ASN A 209 -34.13 -33.62 -29.45
N GLY A 210 -34.30 -32.45 -30.07
CA GLY A 210 -34.87 -31.30 -29.39
C GLY A 210 -36.39 -31.39 -29.19
N GLU A 211 -36.85 -31.01 -28.01
CA GLU A 211 -38.27 -31.07 -27.61
C GLU A 211 -38.68 -29.80 -26.83
N PHE A 212 -39.98 -29.53 -26.74
CA PHE A 212 -40.52 -28.49 -25.86
C PHE A 212 -40.84 -29.09 -24.49
N LEU A 213 -40.49 -28.39 -23.42
CA LEU A 213 -40.86 -28.76 -22.06
C LEU A 213 -42.12 -27.99 -21.65
N SER A 214 -43.21 -28.69 -21.40
CA SER A 214 -44.53 -28.14 -21.07
C SER A 214 -44.75 -28.03 -19.55
N ASP A 215 -45.80 -27.31 -19.14
CA ASP A 215 -46.22 -27.24 -17.74
C ASP A 215 -46.65 -28.64 -17.26
N GLY A 216 -46.01 -29.16 -16.21
CA GLY A 216 -46.29 -30.47 -15.61
C GLY A 216 -45.41 -31.62 -16.10
N ASP A 217 -44.56 -31.41 -17.10
CA ASP A 217 -43.69 -32.45 -17.62
C ASP A 217 -42.67 -32.92 -16.58
N GLU A 218 -42.46 -34.24 -16.51
CA GLU A 218 -41.45 -34.88 -15.67
C GLU A 218 -40.42 -35.62 -16.55
N LEU A 219 -39.14 -35.29 -16.35
CA LEU A 219 -38.03 -35.89 -17.09
C LEU A 219 -37.09 -36.64 -16.14
N GLU A 220 -36.64 -37.83 -16.52
CA GLU A 220 -35.57 -38.54 -15.81
C GLU A 220 -34.28 -38.60 -16.62
N ILE A 221 -33.21 -38.00 -16.07
CA ILE A 221 -31.88 -37.95 -16.69
C ILE A 221 -30.90 -38.82 -15.90
N LYS A 222 -30.29 -39.80 -16.55
CA LYS A 222 -29.24 -40.65 -15.97
C LYS A 222 -27.92 -39.87 -15.86
N VAL A 223 -27.55 -39.47 -14.65
CA VAL A 223 -26.29 -38.76 -14.37
C VAL A 223 -25.37 -39.70 -13.56
N LYS A 224 -24.29 -40.23 -14.15
CA LYS A 224 -23.37 -41.15 -13.47
C LYS A 224 -22.64 -40.47 -12.29
N MET A 225 -22.52 -41.20 -11.18
CA MET A 225 -21.87 -40.78 -9.92
C MET A 225 -20.39 -41.18 -9.92
N ILE A 226 -19.54 -40.35 -9.33
CA ILE A 226 -18.26 -40.77 -8.74
C ILE A 226 -18.40 -40.44 -7.25
N GLU A 227 -18.44 -41.47 -6.41
CA GLU A 227 -18.61 -41.35 -4.95
C GLU A 227 -17.22 -41.25 -4.33
N LYS A 228 -16.92 -40.13 -3.65
CA LYS A 228 -15.58 -39.82 -3.13
C LYS A 228 -15.36 -40.50 -1.77
N MET A 229 -14.27 -41.23 -1.60
CA MET A 229 -13.93 -41.95 -0.36
C MET A 229 -13.06 -41.10 0.59
N ASP A 230 -13.20 -41.34 1.89
CA ASP A 230 -12.32 -40.77 2.91
C ASP A 230 -11.07 -41.66 3.10
N GLY A 231 -9.96 -41.04 3.48
CA GLY A 231 -8.69 -41.69 3.77
C GLY A 231 -8.46 -41.97 5.25
N LEU A 232 -7.82 -43.10 5.55
CA LEU A 232 -7.30 -43.46 6.86
C LEU A 232 -5.77 -43.32 6.83
N TYR A 233 -5.26 -42.30 7.54
CA TYR A 233 -3.84 -41.97 7.58
C TYR A 233 -3.10 -42.85 8.58
N LEU A 234 -1.97 -43.42 8.14
CA LEU A 234 -1.00 -44.14 8.97
C LEU A 234 0.40 -43.56 8.73
N VAL A 235 1.15 -43.37 9.82
CA VAL A 235 2.53 -42.90 9.74
C VAL A 235 3.40 -43.93 9.03
N LYS A 236 4.45 -43.47 8.34
CA LYS A 236 5.40 -44.35 7.68
C LYS A 236 6.13 -45.20 8.73
N PRO A 237 6.33 -46.51 8.48
CA PRO A 237 6.02 -47.24 7.25
C PRO A 237 4.64 -47.96 7.24
N HIS A 238 3.78 -47.78 8.24
CA HIS A 238 2.62 -48.66 8.47
C HIS A 238 1.57 -48.72 7.36
N ALA A 239 1.33 -47.64 6.60
CA ALA A 239 0.44 -47.70 5.44
C ALA A 239 0.99 -48.64 4.37
N LYS A 240 2.30 -48.53 4.11
CA LYS A 240 3.02 -49.39 3.18
C LYS A 240 3.11 -50.83 3.67
N LEU A 241 3.30 -51.06 4.98
CA LEU A 241 3.31 -52.43 5.52
C LEU A 241 1.98 -53.17 5.31
N ILE A 242 0.85 -52.46 5.31
CA ILE A 242 -0.46 -53.07 4.94
C ILE A 242 -0.50 -53.36 3.44
N TYR A 243 -0.03 -52.42 2.62
CA TYR A 243 0.06 -52.58 1.17
C TYR A 243 0.90 -53.78 0.75
N ASP A 244 2.05 -53.96 1.39
CA ASP A 244 2.98 -55.07 1.16
C ASP A 244 2.49 -56.40 1.79
N GLY A 245 1.34 -56.39 2.47
CA GLY A 245 0.74 -57.58 3.10
C GLY A 245 1.41 -58.03 4.41
N LEU A 246 2.29 -57.22 4.99
CA LEU A 246 3.07 -57.56 6.20
C LEU A 246 2.33 -57.24 7.51
N LYS A 247 1.45 -56.22 7.50
CA LYS A 247 0.71 -55.74 8.68
C LYS A 247 -0.78 -56.05 8.54
N SER A 248 -1.34 -56.76 9.52
CA SER A 248 -2.75 -57.21 9.54
C SER A 248 -3.62 -56.49 10.57
N MET A 249 -3.05 -55.66 11.44
CA MET A 249 -3.78 -54.92 12.47
C MET A 249 -3.35 -53.45 12.58
N ILE A 250 -4.32 -52.54 12.68
CA ILE A 250 -4.11 -51.11 12.95
C ILE A 250 -4.39 -50.83 14.43
N VAL A 251 -3.45 -50.24 15.15
CA VAL A 251 -3.65 -49.87 16.57
C VAL A 251 -3.86 -48.36 16.69
N LYS A 252 -4.79 -47.94 17.55
CA LYS A 252 -5.09 -46.54 17.85
C LYS A 252 -5.17 -46.32 19.36
N SER A 253 -4.76 -45.15 19.83
CA SER A 253 -4.81 -44.76 21.25
C SER A 253 -6.21 -44.42 21.78
N ARG A 254 -7.22 -44.36 20.90
CA ARG A 254 -8.62 -44.17 21.27
C ARG A 254 -9.52 -44.99 20.35
N LYS A 255 -10.71 -45.35 20.85
CA LYS A 255 -11.72 -46.08 20.10
C LYS A 255 -12.38 -45.17 19.05
N PHE A 256 -12.24 -45.53 17.79
CA PHE A 256 -12.91 -44.93 16.64
C PHE A 256 -14.04 -45.81 16.11
N LYS A 257 -15.10 -45.19 15.57
CA LYS A 257 -16.23 -45.86 14.89
C LYS A 257 -15.93 -46.10 13.39
N ILE A 258 -14.87 -46.87 13.14
CA ILE A 258 -14.31 -47.14 11.78
C ILE A 258 -14.51 -48.59 11.31
N ALA A 259 -14.96 -49.48 12.19
CA ALA A 259 -15.28 -50.85 11.82
C ALA A 259 -16.38 -50.88 10.74
N ASN A 260 -16.28 -51.85 9.83
CA ASN A 260 -17.24 -52.09 8.74
C ASN A 260 -17.52 -50.88 7.82
N LYS A 261 -16.59 -49.91 7.74
CA LYS A 261 -16.65 -48.78 6.80
C LYS A 261 -15.43 -48.77 5.88
N PRO A 262 -15.60 -48.54 4.56
CA PRO A 262 -14.49 -48.47 3.63
C PRO A 262 -13.70 -47.17 3.80
N TYR A 263 -12.38 -47.27 3.81
CA TYR A 263 -11.45 -46.13 3.80
C TYR A 263 -10.30 -46.38 2.84
N ILE A 264 -9.68 -45.33 2.31
CA ILE A 264 -8.41 -45.47 1.57
C ILE A 264 -7.23 -45.34 2.56
N ILE A 265 -6.41 -46.39 2.68
CA ILE A 265 -5.17 -46.31 3.47
C ILE A 265 -4.18 -45.37 2.78
N CYS A 266 -3.60 -44.45 3.53
CA CYS A 266 -2.59 -43.53 3.04
C CYS A 266 -1.51 -43.21 4.07
N ASP A 267 -0.36 -42.77 3.59
CA ASP A 267 0.66 -42.08 4.39
C ASP A 267 0.84 -40.64 3.88
N ALA A 268 1.94 -39.99 4.26
CA ALA A 268 2.23 -38.61 3.87
C ALA A 268 2.39 -38.41 2.35
N ASP A 269 2.77 -39.46 1.61
CA ASP A 269 3.19 -39.37 0.21
C ASP A 269 2.30 -40.18 -0.73
N TYR A 270 1.65 -41.25 -0.25
CA TYR A 270 0.90 -42.17 -1.10
C TYR A 270 -0.43 -42.66 -0.49
N ALA A 271 -1.38 -42.96 -1.38
CA ALA A 271 -2.60 -43.72 -1.11
C ALA A 271 -2.48 -45.12 -1.71
N TYR A 272 -2.76 -46.14 -0.90
CA TYR A 272 -2.35 -47.54 -1.14
C TYR A 272 -3.48 -48.50 -1.49
N GLY A 273 -4.73 -48.20 -1.11
CA GLY A 273 -5.85 -49.10 -1.37
C GLY A 273 -7.01 -48.92 -0.41
N GLU A 274 -8.13 -49.53 -0.74
CA GLU A 274 -9.34 -49.54 0.09
C GLU A 274 -9.20 -50.58 1.21
N VAL A 275 -9.54 -50.22 2.44
CA VAL A 275 -9.51 -51.09 3.62
C VAL A 275 -10.88 -51.15 4.28
N LEU A 276 -11.21 -52.34 4.78
CA LEU A 276 -12.34 -52.60 5.65
C LEU A 276 -11.81 -53.20 6.96
N LEU A 277 -12.25 -52.68 8.11
CA LEU A 277 -11.75 -53.07 9.43
C LEU A 277 -12.81 -53.82 10.25
N GLU A 278 -12.37 -54.74 11.10
CA GLU A 278 -13.22 -55.41 12.10
C GLU A 278 -13.52 -54.50 13.31
N GLU A 279 -14.40 -54.97 14.19
CA GLU A 279 -14.60 -54.33 15.50
C GLU A 279 -13.31 -54.36 16.33
N PRO A 280 -13.00 -53.31 17.09
CA PRO A 280 -11.74 -53.20 17.79
C PRO A 280 -11.66 -54.14 19.00
N ILE A 281 -10.50 -54.75 19.19
CA ILE A 281 -10.10 -55.36 20.46
C ILE A 281 -9.44 -54.30 21.35
N GLU A 282 -9.77 -54.31 22.63
CA GLU A 282 -9.15 -53.45 23.64
C GLU A 282 -7.89 -54.13 24.19
N ILE A 283 -6.75 -53.45 24.10
CA ILE A 283 -5.45 -53.89 24.57
C ILE A 283 -5.15 -53.12 25.85
N LYS A 284 -5.22 -53.78 27.00
CA LYS A 284 -5.17 -53.15 28.33
C LYS A 284 -3.78 -53.19 28.95
N THR A 285 -2.91 -54.10 28.50
CA THR A 285 -1.60 -54.32 29.11
C THR A 285 -0.46 -54.34 28.09
N LYS A 286 0.76 -54.05 28.55
CA LYS A 286 1.99 -54.17 27.75
C LYS A 286 2.21 -55.60 27.25
N LYS A 287 1.81 -56.60 28.05
CA LYS A 287 1.90 -58.02 27.68
C LYS A 287 1.00 -58.35 26.48
N GLU A 288 -0.25 -57.90 26.49
CA GLU A 288 -1.19 -58.07 25.37
C GLU A 288 -0.68 -57.35 24.10
N PHE A 289 -0.14 -56.14 24.25
CA PHE A 289 0.45 -55.42 23.12
C PHE A 289 1.61 -56.19 22.48
N LEU A 290 2.55 -56.72 23.29
CA LEU A 290 3.69 -57.49 22.79
C LEU A 290 3.26 -58.80 22.12
N LEU A 291 2.20 -59.46 22.60
CA LEU A 291 1.65 -60.66 21.97
C LEU A 291 1.10 -60.39 20.57
N LEU A 292 0.55 -59.18 20.34
CA LEU A 292 0.00 -58.75 19.04
C LEU A 292 1.03 -58.08 18.14
N CYS A 293 2.31 -58.02 18.56
CA CYS A 293 3.37 -57.31 17.83
C CYS A 293 3.57 -57.85 16.41
N ARG A 294 3.30 -59.13 16.17
CA ARG A 294 3.35 -59.74 14.81
C ARG A 294 2.22 -59.27 13.89
N GLU A 295 1.07 -58.87 14.45
CA GLU A 295 -0.07 -58.36 13.67
C GLU A 295 0.05 -56.87 13.40
N HIS A 296 0.48 -56.08 14.41
CA HIS A 296 0.55 -54.63 14.28
C HIS A 296 1.94 -54.08 13.92
N LEU A 297 3.04 -54.82 14.08
CA LEU A 297 4.40 -54.41 13.70
C LEU A 297 4.79 -52.99 14.20
N ILE A 298 4.38 -52.62 15.41
CA ILE A 298 4.74 -51.33 16.04
C ILE A 298 5.87 -51.63 17.01
N THR A 299 6.99 -50.95 16.82
CA THR A 299 8.19 -51.10 17.63
C THR A 299 8.02 -50.45 19.01
N PRO A 300 8.80 -50.87 20.03
CA PRO A 300 8.82 -50.18 21.33
C PRO A 300 9.17 -48.69 21.25
N ASP A 301 10.03 -48.30 20.30
CA ASP A 301 10.42 -46.92 20.07
C ASP A 301 9.30 -46.09 19.44
N GLU A 302 8.55 -46.67 18.49
CA GLU A 302 7.32 -46.05 17.97
C GLU A 302 6.27 -45.87 19.06
N PHE A 303 6.05 -46.90 19.89
CA PHE A 303 5.12 -46.80 21.03
C PHE A 303 5.50 -45.64 21.97
N LYS A 304 6.78 -45.52 22.31
CA LYS A 304 7.30 -44.45 23.19
C LYS A 304 7.23 -43.08 22.53
N SER A 305 7.64 -42.96 21.27
CA SER A 305 7.65 -41.69 20.53
C SER A 305 6.26 -41.14 20.25
N TRP A 306 5.24 -42.01 20.10
CA TRP A 306 3.84 -41.57 19.97
C TRP A 306 3.16 -41.28 21.31
N ASN A 307 3.88 -41.42 22.43
CA ASN A 307 3.41 -41.18 23.78
C ASN A 307 2.11 -41.94 24.09
N TRP A 308 2.07 -43.22 23.71
CA TRP A 308 0.89 -44.06 23.92
C TRP A 308 0.83 -44.61 25.35
N SER A 309 -0.39 -44.66 25.87
CA SER A 309 -0.74 -45.30 27.14
C SER A 309 -1.87 -46.29 26.92
N PHE A 310 -1.98 -47.28 27.81
CA PHE A 310 -3.07 -48.24 27.77
C PHE A 310 -4.34 -47.62 28.40
N PRO A 311 -5.54 -47.98 27.91
CA PRO A 311 -5.83 -48.99 26.89
C PRO A 311 -5.65 -48.50 25.44
N LEU A 312 -5.15 -49.38 24.56
CA LEU A 312 -5.11 -49.19 23.11
C LEU A 312 -6.21 -49.99 22.42
N TYR A 313 -6.52 -49.65 21.17
CA TYR A 313 -7.58 -50.29 20.39
C TYR A 313 -7.01 -50.83 19.09
N GLY A 314 -6.98 -52.16 18.95
CA GLY A 314 -6.51 -52.88 17.76
C GLY A 314 -7.66 -53.20 16.82
N TYR A 315 -7.56 -52.78 15.57
CA TYR A 315 -8.51 -53.05 14.49
C TYR A 315 -7.86 -54.02 13.51
N ARG A 316 -8.36 -55.26 13.43
CA ARG A 316 -7.91 -56.21 12.40
C ARG A 316 -8.44 -55.80 11.04
N ILE A 317 -7.64 -56.05 10.01
CA ILE A 317 -8.02 -55.80 8.63
C ILE A 317 -8.90 -56.95 8.16
N LYS A 318 -10.17 -56.65 7.89
CA LYS A 318 -11.15 -57.60 7.36
C LYS A 318 -10.93 -57.86 5.87
N GLU A 319 -10.70 -56.78 5.12
CA GLU A 319 -10.43 -56.81 3.69
C GLU A 319 -9.54 -55.64 3.31
N PHE A 320 -8.57 -55.87 2.42
CA PHE A 320 -7.76 -54.81 1.83
C PHE A 320 -7.64 -55.00 0.33
N LYS A 321 -8.12 -54.01 -0.44
CA LYS A 321 -8.01 -53.96 -1.90
C LYS A 321 -6.90 -53.00 -2.28
N ALA A 322 -5.71 -53.55 -2.50
CA ALA A 322 -4.56 -52.80 -2.96
C ALA A 322 -4.81 -52.16 -4.33
N VAL A 323 -4.33 -50.93 -4.53
CA VAL A 323 -4.21 -50.38 -5.89
C VAL A 323 -3.00 -50.96 -6.60
N GLU A 324 -3.07 -51.17 -7.92
CA GLU A 324 -1.93 -51.72 -8.70
C GLU A 324 -0.62 -50.94 -8.49
N LYS A 325 -0.71 -49.61 -8.34
CA LYS A 325 0.41 -48.75 -7.97
C LYS A 325 -0.06 -47.69 -6.96
N PRO A 326 0.66 -47.47 -5.84
CA PRO A 326 0.31 -46.45 -4.87
C PRO A 326 0.20 -45.07 -5.52
N ARG A 327 -0.92 -44.39 -5.30
CA ARG A 327 -1.21 -43.09 -5.92
C ARG A 327 -0.56 -41.99 -5.10
N LYS A 328 0.19 -41.10 -5.73
CA LYS A 328 0.85 -40.00 -5.02
C LYS A 328 -0.17 -39.00 -4.48
N VAL A 329 -0.04 -38.62 -3.22
CA VAL A 329 -0.92 -37.64 -2.56
C VAL A 329 -0.13 -36.46 -2.00
N ASN A 330 -0.78 -35.30 -1.89
CA ASN A 330 -0.23 -34.13 -1.22
C ASN A 330 -1.18 -33.72 -0.08
N LEU A 331 -0.96 -34.28 1.10
CA LEU A 331 -1.80 -34.07 2.27
C LEU A 331 -1.40 -32.80 3.04
N PRO A 332 -2.36 -32.03 3.60
CA PRO A 332 -2.06 -30.86 4.43
C PRO A 332 -1.33 -31.26 5.74
N GLN A 333 -0.45 -30.38 6.23
CA GLN A 333 0.30 -30.61 7.47
C GLN A 333 -0.64 -30.75 8.69
N GLY A 334 -0.34 -31.68 9.59
CA GLY A 334 -1.07 -31.89 10.84
C GLY A 334 -2.18 -32.97 10.82
N ILE A 335 -2.36 -33.70 9.73
CA ILE A 335 -3.29 -34.85 9.70
C ILE A 335 -2.76 -35.98 10.58
N GLN A 336 -3.56 -36.42 11.55
CA GLN A 336 -3.19 -37.50 12.48
C GLN A 336 -3.91 -38.83 12.24
N THR A 337 -5.11 -38.85 11.64
CA THR A 337 -5.89 -40.11 11.53
C THR A 337 -6.80 -40.20 10.31
N PHE A 338 -7.55 -39.14 9.96
CA PHE A 338 -8.48 -39.18 8.83
C PHE A 338 -8.21 -38.06 7.83
N VAL A 339 -8.34 -38.38 6.56
CA VAL A 339 -8.27 -37.46 5.42
C VAL A 339 -9.64 -37.42 4.78
N LYS A 340 -10.32 -36.29 4.80
CA LYS A 340 -11.64 -36.20 4.15
C LYS A 340 -11.47 -36.07 2.64
N ASP A 341 -12.24 -36.83 1.85
CA ASP A 341 -12.19 -36.81 0.38
C ASP A 341 -10.76 -36.93 -0.13
N ILE A 342 -10.12 -38.08 0.14
CA ILE A 342 -8.67 -38.27 -0.11
C ILE A 342 -8.31 -38.02 -1.58
N GLU A 343 -9.23 -38.30 -2.49
CA GLU A 343 -9.05 -38.14 -3.92
C GLU A 343 -8.77 -36.68 -4.33
N GLN A 344 -9.21 -35.70 -3.53
CA GLN A 344 -8.89 -34.29 -3.78
C GLN A 344 -7.39 -33.98 -3.61
N TYR A 345 -6.68 -34.81 -2.85
CA TYR A 345 -5.25 -34.68 -2.59
C TYR A 345 -4.41 -35.54 -3.51
N TYR A 346 -5.02 -36.31 -4.41
CA TYR A 346 -4.28 -37.00 -5.45
C TYR A 346 -3.52 -35.95 -6.26
N VAL A 347 -2.21 -36.13 -6.32
CA VAL A 347 -1.36 -35.33 -7.19
C VAL A 347 -1.73 -35.76 -8.59
N THR A 348 -2.63 -35.03 -9.24
CA THR A 348 -2.84 -35.13 -10.67
C THR A 348 -1.48 -34.88 -11.30
N GLU A 349 -0.91 -35.93 -11.91
CA GLU A 349 0.24 -35.76 -12.78
C GLU A 349 -0.14 -34.67 -13.77
N LYS A 350 0.59 -33.55 -13.70
CA LYS A 350 0.41 -32.46 -14.66
C LYS A 350 0.65 -33.05 -16.05
N LEU A 351 -0.40 -32.93 -16.87
CA LEU A 351 -0.45 -33.03 -18.32
C LEU A 351 -0.43 -34.45 -18.89
N HIS A 352 -1.63 -34.96 -19.22
CA HIS A 352 -1.78 -36.00 -20.22
C HIS A 352 -1.44 -35.42 -21.61
N LEU A 353 -0.48 -36.09 -22.26
CA LEU A 353 0.10 -35.85 -23.57
C LEU A 353 -0.90 -35.48 -24.68
N ASP A 354 -2.10 -36.07 -24.63
CA ASP A 354 -3.13 -35.85 -25.65
C ASP A 354 -3.80 -34.48 -25.52
N GLN A 355 -3.86 -33.90 -24.31
CA GLN A 355 -4.46 -32.59 -24.10
C GLN A 355 -3.54 -31.45 -24.57
N PHE A 356 -2.22 -31.61 -24.40
CA PHE A 356 -1.23 -30.66 -24.92
C PHE A 356 -1.12 -30.74 -26.46
N ARG A 357 -1.32 -31.94 -27.04
CA ARG A 357 -1.40 -32.16 -28.49
C ARG A 357 -2.72 -31.63 -29.08
N SER A 358 -3.88 -32.04 -28.57
CA SER A 358 -5.16 -31.75 -29.23
C SER A 358 -5.76 -30.37 -28.94
N GLU A 359 -5.50 -29.77 -27.77
CA GLU A 359 -6.14 -28.51 -27.34
C GLU A 359 -5.19 -27.31 -27.22
N GLY A 360 -3.87 -27.53 -27.16
CA GLY A 360 -2.85 -26.48 -27.03
C GLY A 360 -2.09 -26.22 -28.33
N VAL A 361 -0.91 -26.84 -28.48
CA VAL A 361 0.05 -26.49 -29.54
C VAL A 361 -0.50 -26.75 -30.94
N ASP A 362 -1.23 -27.85 -31.19
CA ASP A 362 -1.77 -28.10 -32.54
C ASP A 362 -2.91 -27.14 -32.90
N TYR A 363 -3.66 -26.65 -31.91
CA TYR A 363 -4.66 -25.59 -32.15
C TYR A 363 -3.97 -24.27 -32.46
N ASP A 364 -2.93 -23.92 -31.72
CA ASP A 364 -2.15 -22.69 -31.90
C ASP A 364 -1.45 -22.69 -33.26
N LEU A 365 -0.91 -23.85 -33.67
CA LEU A 365 -0.29 -24.06 -34.99
C LEU A 365 -1.28 -23.86 -36.15
N LYS A 366 -2.57 -24.17 -35.93
CA LYS A 366 -3.65 -23.98 -36.92
C LYS A 366 -4.18 -22.55 -36.98
N HIS A 367 -4.01 -21.77 -35.92
CA HIS A 367 -4.52 -20.39 -35.82
C HIS A 367 -3.39 -19.36 -35.61
N PRO A 368 -2.32 -19.37 -36.43
CA PRO A 368 -1.11 -18.63 -36.12
C PRO A 368 -1.32 -17.11 -36.06
N ARG A 369 -2.25 -16.54 -36.82
CA ARG A 369 -2.53 -15.09 -36.78
C ARG A 369 -3.15 -14.63 -35.45
N GLU A 370 -3.94 -15.49 -34.83
CA GLU A 370 -4.67 -15.19 -33.58
C GLU A 370 -3.88 -15.64 -32.36
N ARG A 371 -3.14 -16.76 -32.51
CA ARG A 371 -2.48 -17.50 -31.42
C ARG A 371 -0.95 -17.46 -31.49
N TRP A 372 -0.39 -16.47 -32.19
CA TRP A 372 1.07 -16.32 -32.31
C TRP A 372 1.77 -16.10 -30.96
N ARG A 373 1.07 -15.53 -29.96
CA ARG A 373 1.64 -15.30 -28.62
C ARG A 373 1.86 -16.62 -27.90
N GLU A 374 0.89 -17.50 -27.99
CA GLU A 374 0.89 -18.85 -27.45
C GLU A 374 1.97 -19.69 -28.15
N LEU A 375 2.07 -19.60 -29.48
CA LEU A 375 3.15 -20.23 -30.24
C LEU A 375 4.55 -19.76 -29.80
N ILE A 376 4.75 -18.46 -29.54
CA ILE A 376 6.02 -17.94 -29.02
C ILE A 376 6.30 -18.48 -27.60
N ALA A 377 5.27 -18.56 -26.75
CA ALA A 377 5.38 -19.11 -25.40
C ALA A 377 5.74 -20.61 -25.44
N ASP A 378 5.11 -21.39 -26.31
CA ASP A 378 5.38 -22.81 -26.51
C ASP A 378 6.81 -23.04 -26.99
N LEU A 379 7.29 -22.24 -27.94
CA LEU A 379 8.68 -22.26 -28.41
C LEU A 379 9.67 -22.11 -27.25
N ARG A 380 9.40 -21.15 -26.36
CA ARG A 380 10.23 -20.89 -25.19
C ARG A 380 10.15 -22.02 -24.19
N TYR A 381 8.96 -22.56 -23.95
CA TYR A 381 8.76 -23.67 -23.02
C TYR A 381 9.53 -24.92 -23.47
N LEU A 382 9.43 -25.25 -24.76
CA LEU A 382 10.17 -26.34 -25.38
C LEU A 382 11.69 -26.10 -25.32
N GLY A 383 12.17 -24.92 -25.71
CA GLY A 383 13.60 -24.63 -25.79
C GLY A 383 14.30 -24.40 -24.44
N ASN A 384 13.62 -23.80 -23.47
CA ASN A 384 14.21 -23.44 -22.18
C ASN A 384 13.95 -24.45 -21.06
N SER A 385 12.87 -25.22 -21.17
CA SER A 385 12.48 -26.14 -20.09
C SER A 385 12.59 -27.59 -20.53
N ALA A 386 11.90 -27.97 -21.62
CA ALA A 386 11.86 -29.36 -22.08
C ALA A 386 13.22 -29.86 -22.59
N TYR A 387 13.83 -29.11 -23.51
CA TYR A 387 15.11 -29.47 -24.13
C TYR A 387 16.26 -29.73 -23.12
N PRO A 388 16.60 -28.81 -22.19
CA PRO A 388 17.71 -29.07 -21.24
C PRO A 388 17.40 -30.20 -20.25
N ARG A 389 16.14 -30.40 -19.87
CA ARG A 389 15.75 -31.50 -18.96
C ARG A 389 15.90 -32.86 -19.63
N LEU A 390 15.42 -32.99 -20.88
CA LEU A 390 15.57 -34.23 -21.65
C LEU A 390 17.02 -34.51 -22.02
N LYS A 391 17.81 -33.48 -22.34
CA LYS A 391 19.27 -33.61 -22.56
C LYS A 391 20.03 -34.08 -21.32
N SER A 392 19.54 -33.79 -20.12
CA SER A 392 20.12 -34.26 -18.84
C SER A 392 19.56 -35.61 -18.39
N GLY A 393 18.84 -36.33 -19.25
CA GLY A 393 18.31 -37.67 -18.96
C GLY A 393 17.08 -37.68 -18.04
N LYS A 394 16.52 -36.51 -17.70
CA LYS A 394 15.33 -36.39 -16.85
C LYS A 394 14.06 -36.45 -17.68
N LYS A 395 13.01 -37.10 -17.17
CA LYS A 395 11.68 -37.15 -17.84
C LYS A 395 11.03 -35.75 -17.91
N TRP A 396 10.31 -35.50 -19.00
CA TRP A 396 9.45 -34.33 -19.22
C TRP A 396 8.06 -34.82 -19.71
N GLY A 397 7.25 -35.35 -18.79
CA GLY A 397 6.08 -36.15 -19.18
C GLY A 397 6.49 -37.31 -20.09
N ASP A 398 5.68 -37.58 -21.13
CA ASP A 398 5.95 -38.61 -22.15
C ASP A 398 6.71 -38.07 -23.37
N TRP A 399 7.17 -36.81 -23.34
CA TRP A 399 7.85 -36.20 -24.48
C TRP A 399 9.26 -36.75 -24.65
N THR A 400 9.58 -37.17 -25.88
CA THR A 400 10.96 -37.49 -26.25
C THR A 400 11.70 -36.25 -26.72
N LEU A 401 13.03 -36.30 -26.70
CA LEU A 401 13.85 -35.22 -27.26
C LEU A 401 13.53 -34.99 -28.75
N LYS A 402 13.18 -36.05 -29.49
CA LYS A 402 12.77 -35.97 -30.90
C LYS A 402 11.46 -35.18 -31.04
N ASP A 403 10.46 -35.43 -30.20
CA ASP A 403 9.18 -34.72 -30.23
C ASP A 403 9.37 -33.22 -29.99
N VAL A 404 10.20 -32.88 -29.00
CA VAL A 404 10.54 -31.47 -28.69
C VAL A 404 11.16 -30.78 -29.90
N LEU A 405 12.16 -31.40 -30.54
CA LEU A 405 12.82 -30.81 -31.71
C LEU A 405 11.89 -30.66 -32.91
N GLN A 406 10.99 -31.63 -33.16
CA GLN A 406 10.05 -31.58 -34.27
C GLN A 406 8.96 -30.51 -34.07
N TYR A 407 8.38 -30.42 -32.87
CA TYR A 407 7.41 -29.37 -32.56
C TYR A 407 8.05 -27.99 -32.54
N PHE A 408 9.26 -27.86 -31.99
CA PHE A 408 10.02 -26.61 -32.01
C PHE A 408 10.23 -26.11 -33.44
N ALA A 409 10.67 -27.00 -34.36
CA ALA A 409 10.84 -26.67 -35.76
C ALA A 409 9.52 -26.27 -36.44
N ARG A 410 8.44 -27.01 -36.19
CA ARG A 410 7.11 -26.74 -36.75
C ARG A 410 6.57 -25.38 -36.32
N ILE A 411 6.74 -25.01 -35.05
CA ILE A 411 6.33 -23.70 -34.55
C ILE A 411 7.15 -22.57 -35.18
N VAL A 412 8.48 -22.75 -35.36
CA VAL A 412 9.33 -21.77 -36.06
C VAL A 412 8.84 -21.55 -37.50
N ASP A 413 8.57 -22.63 -38.23
CA ASP A 413 8.06 -22.55 -39.61
C ASP A 413 6.70 -21.84 -39.65
N THR A 414 5.79 -22.19 -38.73
CA THR A 414 4.48 -21.56 -38.61
C THR A 414 4.58 -20.07 -38.31
N LEU A 415 5.42 -19.65 -37.37
CA LEU A 415 5.62 -18.24 -37.06
C LEU A 415 6.28 -17.47 -38.22
N ARG A 416 7.21 -18.07 -38.95
CA ARG A 416 7.80 -17.46 -40.14
C ARG A 416 6.79 -17.30 -41.29
N SER A 417 5.81 -18.20 -41.39
CA SER A 417 4.72 -18.08 -42.38
C SER A 417 3.86 -16.83 -42.19
N ILE A 418 3.84 -16.27 -40.97
CA ILE A 418 3.22 -14.98 -40.64
C ILE A 418 4.27 -13.90 -40.33
N TYR A 419 5.43 -14.00 -40.97
CA TYR A 419 6.51 -13.01 -40.99
C TYR A 419 7.17 -12.72 -39.63
N PHE A 420 7.24 -13.68 -38.71
CA PHE A 420 8.18 -13.58 -37.57
C PHE A 420 9.60 -13.94 -38.03
N PRO A 421 10.58 -13.04 -37.94
CA PRO A 421 11.93 -13.29 -38.47
C PRO A 421 12.63 -14.51 -37.85
N ILE A 422 12.53 -14.69 -36.53
CA ILE A 422 13.26 -15.69 -35.71
C ILE A 422 14.68 -15.90 -36.27
N ILE A 423 15.52 -14.87 -36.15
CA ILE A 423 16.88 -14.87 -36.72
C ILE A 423 17.81 -15.60 -35.74
N PRO A 424 18.52 -16.66 -36.16
CA PRO A 424 19.43 -17.37 -35.28
C PRO A 424 20.75 -16.62 -35.10
N PRO A 425 21.42 -16.76 -33.94
CA PRO A 425 22.69 -16.10 -33.68
C PRO A 425 23.85 -16.67 -34.51
N THR A 426 23.61 -17.71 -35.31
CA THR A 426 24.55 -18.18 -36.34
C THR A 426 24.78 -17.15 -37.44
N ASN A 427 23.81 -16.28 -37.74
CA ASN A 427 24.03 -15.08 -38.56
C ASN A 427 24.37 -13.89 -37.64
N GLU A 428 25.63 -13.82 -37.21
CA GLU A 428 26.06 -12.88 -36.15
C GLU A 428 25.78 -11.41 -36.49
N LYS A 429 26.02 -11.02 -37.75
CA LYS A 429 25.80 -9.65 -38.24
C LYS A 429 24.32 -9.27 -38.15
N LEU A 430 23.46 -10.06 -38.79
CA LEU A 430 22.01 -9.78 -38.82
C LEU A 430 21.39 -9.89 -37.42
N TYR A 431 21.82 -10.86 -36.61
CA TYR A 431 21.33 -11.04 -35.25
C TYR A 431 21.62 -9.81 -34.39
N LYS A 432 22.85 -9.29 -34.48
CA LYS A 432 23.29 -8.10 -33.75
C LYS A 432 22.56 -6.85 -34.25
N GLU A 433 22.45 -6.67 -35.57
CA GLU A 433 21.76 -5.51 -36.18
C GLU A 433 20.26 -5.50 -35.88
N TYR A 434 19.59 -6.66 -35.89
CA TYR A 434 18.14 -6.74 -35.69
C TYR A 434 17.73 -6.77 -34.21
N TYR A 435 18.39 -7.58 -33.37
CA TYR A 435 18.01 -7.72 -31.96
C TYR A 435 18.80 -6.82 -31.01
N GLY A 436 19.92 -6.22 -31.44
CA GLY A 436 20.82 -5.49 -30.55
C GLY A 436 21.51 -6.35 -29.49
N LYS A 437 21.48 -7.68 -29.65
CA LYS A 437 22.00 -8.66 -28.67
C LYS A 437 23.33 -9.25 -29.14
N ASP A 438 24.21 -9.61 -28.19
CA ASP A 438 25.47 -10.31 -28.47
C ASP A 438 25.21 -11.75 -28.95
N PRO A 439 25.52 -12.09 -30.22
CA PRO A 439 25.27 -13.41 -30.77
C PRO A 439 26.10 -14.50 -30.07
N LYS A 440 27.30 -14.20 -29.56
CA LYS A 440 28.15 -15.17 -28.86
C LYS A 440 27.51 -15.65 -27.56
N LYS A 441 26.87 -14.75 -26.82
CA LYS A 441 26.13 -15.07 -25.61
C LYS A 441 24.83 -15.83 -25.92
N ALA A 442 24.13 -15.44 -26.98
CA ALA A 442 22.90 -16.10 -27.42
C ALA A 442 23.14 -17.57 -27.81
N LYS A 443 24.22 -17.88 -28.54
CA LYS A 443 24.60 -19.27 -28.91
C LYS A 443 24.71 -20.23 -27.72
N LYS A 444 24.99 -19.72 -26.51
CA LYS A 444 25.14 -20.55 -25.30
C LYS A 444 23.80 -20.96 -24.66
N SER A 445 22.68 -20.32 -25.00
CA SER A 445 21.38 -20.58 -24.38
C SER A 445 20.79 -21.94 -24.79
N SER A 446 19.99 -22.55 -23.91
CA SER A 446 19.27 -23.79 -24.21
C SER A 446 18.31 -23.63 -25.39
N TYR A 447 17.64 -22.48 -25.49
CA TYR A 447 16.75 -22.16 -26.62
C TYR A 447 17.49 -22.21 -27.97
N TRP A 448 18.64 -21.56 -28.10
CA TRP A 448 19.36 -21.51 -29.37
C TRP A 448 20.09 -22.82 -29.69
N LYS A 449 20.51 -23.58 -28.66
CA LYS A 449 20.98 -24.96 -28.85
C LYS A 449 19.87 -25.88 -29.36
N CYS A 450 18.66 -25.76 -28.79
CA CYS A 450 17.47 -26.45 -29.27
C CYS A 450 17.16 -26.04 -30.72
N TYR A 451 17.24 -24.75 -31.05
CA TYR A 451 17.04 -24.24 -32.41
C TYR A 451 18.01 -24.88 -33.42
N GLU A 452 19.32 -24.90 -33.12
CA GLU A 452 20.32 -25.47 -34.04
C GLU A 452 20.13 -26.98 -34.22
N GLU A 453 19.78 -27.74 -33.17
CA GLU A 453 19.45 -29.17 -33.30
C GLU A 453 18.12 -29.42 -34.02
N ALA A 454 17.15 -28.53 -33.87
CA ALA A 454 15.84 -28.60 -34.52
C ALA A 454 15.91 -28.16 -35.99
N LYS A 455 16.97 -27.46 -36.40
CA LYS A 455 17.15 -26.90 -37.75
C LYS A 455 16.99 -27.94 -38.86
N LYS A 456 17.40 -29.18 -38.62
CA LYS A 456 17.21 -30.31 -39.57
C LYS A 456 15.75 -30.68 -39.85
N TYR A 457 14.82 -30.23 -39.00
CA TYR A 457 13.38 -30.44 -39.16
C TYR A 457 12.65 -29.18 -39.67
N MET A 458 13.31 -28.03 -39.78
CA MET A 458 12.71 -26.78 -40.25
C MET A 458 12.68 -26.73 -41.78
N LYS A 459 11.58 -26.25 -42.36
CA LYS A 459 11.42 -26.04 -43.81
C LYS A 459 11.72 -24.60 -44.22
N SER A 460 11.56 -23.65 -43.32
CA SER A 460 11.74 -22.22 -43.58
C SER A 460 13.19 -21.76 -43.30
N LYS A 461 13.61 -20.69 -43.97
CA LYS A 461 14.87 -19.98 -43.69
C LYS A 461 14.57 -18.64 -43.01
N PRO A 462 15.45 -18.16 -42.09
CA PRO A 462 15.37 -16.80 -41.58
C PRO A 462 15.61 -15.77 -42.70
N PRO A 463 15.27 -14.49 -42.48
CA PRO A 463 15.66 -13.41 -43.39
C PRO A 463 17.17 -13.40 -43.66
N LYS A 464 17.55 -13.00 -44.87
CA LYS A 464 18.95 -12.94 -45.33
C LYS A 464 19.68 -11.73 -44.76
N ASP A 465 18.99 -10.59 -44.71
CA ASP A 465 19.53 -9.30 -44.29
C ASP A 465 18.51 -8.45 -43.51
N ILE A 466 18.97 -7.28 -43.06
CA ILE A 466 18.20 -6.36 -42.22
C ILE A 466 17.04 -5.71 -42.97
N ASN A 467 17.14 -5.55 -44.29
CA ASN A 467 16.10 -4.95 -45.10
C ASN A 467 14.94 -5.93 -45.27
N GLU A 468 15.24 -7.20 -45.56
CA GLU A 468 14.24 -8.26 -45.62
C GLU A 468 13.55 -8.44 -44.25
N ALA A 469 14.31 -8.40 -43.14
CA ALA A 469 13.73 -8.47 -41.79
C ALA A 469 12.78 -7.30 -41.48
N LYS A 470 13.13 -6.07 -41.88
CA LYS A 470 12.25 -4.88 -41.74
C LYS A 470 11.01 -4.98 -42.62
N GLU A 471 11.13 -5.54 -43.82
CA GLU A 471 9.98 -5.77 -44.70
C GLU A 471 9.02 -6.80 -44.09
N TRP A 472 9.55 -7.87 -43.50
CA TRP A 472 8.77 -8.85 -42.75
C TRP A 472 8.03 -8.21 -41.57
N ASP A 473 8.69 -7.34 -40.80
CA ASP A 473 8.03 -6.61 -39.71
C ASP A 473 6.88 -5.73 -40.19
N LYS A 474 7.06 -5.06 -41.33
CA LYS A 474 6.01 -4.25 -41.96
C LYS A 474 4.82 -5.12 -42.39
N LYS A 475 5.07 -6.24 -43.09
CA LYS A 475 4.02 -7.20 -43.49
C LYS A 475 3.31 -7.80 -42.28
N ARG A 476 4.05 -8.19 -41.23
CA ARG A 476 3.52 -8.70 -39.98
C ARG A 476 2.60 -7.68 -39.28
N SER A 477 3.01 -6.41 -39.25
CA SER A 477 2.25 -5.34 -38.58
C SER A 477 0.85 -5.14 -39.19
N GLY A 478 0.67 -5.37 -40.49
CA GLY A 478 -0.64 -5.33 -41.15
C GLY A 478 -1.50 -6.59 -40.97
N LEU A 479 -0.89 -7.71 -40.57
CA LEU A 479 -1.56 -9.01 -40.39
C LEU A 479 -2.01 -9.26 -38.96
N ILE A 480 -1.30 -8.72 -37.97
CA ILE A 480 -1.59 -8.94 -36.55
C ILE A 480 -2.37 -7.75 -35.99
N LYS A 481 -3.56 -8.03 -35.44
CA LYS A 481 -4.43 -7.01 -34.83
C LYS A 481 -3.79 -6.48 -33.54
N LYS A 482 -3.28 -5.24 -33.55
CA LYS A 482 -2.84 -4.54 -32.33
C LYS A 482 -4.04 -4.18 -31.46
N ALA A 483 -3.86 -4.20 -30.14
CA ALA A 483 -4.91 -3.77 -29.22
C ALA A 483 -5.00 -2.24 -29.23
N THR A 484 -6.18 -1.69 -29.49
CA THR A 484 -6.45 -0.26 -29.28
C THR A 484 -6.62 -0.02 -27.78
N ILE A 485 -5.69 0.74 -27.19
CA ILE A 485 -5.74 1.05 -25.76
C ILE A 485 -6.83 2.08 -25.50
N LYS A 486 -7.61 1.86 -24.44
CA LYS A 486 -8.57 2.86 -23.92
C LYS A 486 -8.05 3.42 -22.60
N PRO A 487 -8.19 4.73 -22.33
CA PRO A 487 -7.86 5.29 -21.01
C PRO A 487 -8.61 4.56 -19.89
N GLY A 488 -7.88 4.13 -18.86
CA GLY A 488 -8.45 3.40 -17.73
C GLY A 488 -7.41 2.88 -16.74
N TYR A 489 -7.87 2.19 -15.70
CA TYR A 489 -7.01 1.56 -14.70
C TYR A 489 -6.66 0.12 -15.09
N TYR A 490 -5.37 -0.18 -15.25
CA TYR A 490 -4.85 -1.48 -15.69
C TYR A 490 -3.99 -2.20 -14.63
N SER A 491 -3.48 -1.48 -13.63
CA SER A 491 -2.59 -1.93 -12.56
C SER A 491 -3.26 -2.83 -11.51
N LYS A 492 -3.87 -3.94 -11.95
CA LYS A 492 -4.75 -4.78 -11.12
C LYS A 492 -4.04 -5.89 -10.35
N ALA A 493 -2.73 -6.08 -10.56
CA ALA A 493 -1.97 -7.10 -9.85
C ALA A 493 -1.62 -6.66 -8.43
N LYS A 494 -1.92 -7.52 -7.45
CA LYS A 494 -1.43 -7.41 -6.08
C LYS A 494 -0.48 -8.58 -5.79
N PRO A 495 0.58 -8.39 -4.98
CA PRO A 495 1.48 -9.48 -4.62
C PRO A 495 0.73 -10.54 -3.80
N TYR A 496 0.85 -11.81 -4.21
CA TYR A 496 0.22 -12.93 -3.52
C TYR A 496 0.93 -13.25 -2.19
N TYR A 497 2.27 -13.25 -2.21
CA TYR A 497 3.06 -13.57 -1.03
C TYR A 497 3.37 -12.32 -0.21
N ARG A 498 3.36 -12.48 1.11
CA ARG A 498 3.93 -11.54 2.08
C ARG A 498 5.01 -12.32 2.81
N GLY A 499 6.23 -11.80 2.79
CA GLY A 499 7.35 -12.38 3.51
C GLY A 499 7.88 -11.46 4.61
N TYR A 500 8.75 -12.02 5.44
CA TYR A 500 9.34 -11.35 6.61
C TYR A 500 10.86 -11.55 6.61
N PHE A 501 11.65 -10.51 6.90
CA PHE A 501 13.12 -10.60 6.83
C PHE A 501 13.71 -11.68 7.76
N GLN A 502 13.09 -11.91 8.92
CA GLN A 502 13.50 -12.92 9.89
C GLN A 502 13.29 -14.35 9.37
N GLU A 503 12.18 -14.60 8.68
CA GLU A 503 11.76 -15.92 8.20
C GLU A 503 12.06 -16.12 6.69
N LEU A 504 12.69 -15.12 6.05
CA LEU A 504 12.75 -15.00 4.58
C LEU A 504 13.37 -16.23 3.91
N GLU A 505 14.41 -16.79 4.52
CA GLU A 505 15.06 -17.99 3.98
C GLU A 505 14.12 -19.19 3.94
N ASP A 506 13.43 -19.46 5.05
CA ASP A 506 12.51 -20.60 5.16
C ASP A 506 11.28 -20.39 4.29
N GLU A 507 10.77 -19.16 4.21
CA GLU A 507 9.69 -18.79 3.31
C GLU A 507 10.08 -19.04 1.85
N LEU A 508 11.23 -18.53 1.40
CA LEU A 508 11.71 -18.74 0.02
C LEU A 508 11.99 -20.21 -0.29
N LYS A 509 12.52 -20.99 0.68
CA LYS A 509 12.70 -22.45 0.55
C LYS A 509 11.35 -23.15 0.39
N SER A 510 10.36 -22.82 1.21
CA SER A 510 9.04 -23.46 1.21
C SER A 510 8.31 -23.32 -0.14
N ILE A 511 8.49 -22.17 -0.81
CA ILE A 511 7.91 -21.89 -2.13
C ILE A 511 8.88 -22.18 -3.29
N LYS A 512 10.08 -22.73 -3.00
CA LYS A 512 11.14 -23.11 -3.97
C LYS A 512 11.68 -21.95 -4.80
N TRP A 513 11.69 -20.74 -4.24
CA TRP A 513 12.26 -19.57 -4.92
C TRP A 513 13.77 -19.48 -4.76
N THR A 514 14.35 -20.22 -3.81
CA THR A 514 15.81 -20.38 -3.68
C THR A 514 16.47 -20.96 -4.94
N GLU A 515 15.73 -21.74 -5.74
CA GLU A 515 16.21 -22.32 -7.01
C GLU A 515 16.03 -21.39 -8.22
N GLN A 516 15.47 -20.19 -8.03
CA GLN A 516 15.07 -19.28 -9.11
C GLN A 516 15.95 -18.03 -9.16
N LYS A 517 15.92 -17.32 -10.29
CA LYS A 517 16.44 -15.94 -10.35
C LYS A 517 15.34 -14.96 -9.98
N LEU A 518 15.68 -14.07 -9.06
CA LEU A 518 14.75 -13.11 -8.48
C LEU A 518 15.22 -11.69 -8.82
N LEU A 519 14.25 -10.82 -9.05
CA LEU A 519 14.42 -9.37 -9.00
C LEU A 519 14.12 -8.93 -7.57
N ILE A 520 15.05 -8.20 -6.96
CA ILE A 520 14.85 -7.53 -5.69
C ILE A 520 14.75 -6.04 -6.01
N ASP A 521 13.54 -5.48 -5.94
CA ASP A 521 13.29 -4.07 -6.21
C ASP A 521 12.71 -3.34 -5.00
N THR A 522 12.72 -2.02 -5.08
CA THR A 522 12.26 -1.14 -4.01
C THR A 522 10.75 -1.26 -3.84
N LYS A 523 10.29 -1.52 -2.61
CA LYS A 523 8.87 -1.39 -2.28
C LYS A 523 8.58 0.05 -1.90
N TRP A 524 8.14 0.81 -2.90
CA TRP A 524 7.83 2.23 -2.76
C TRP A 524 6.62 2.48 -1.86
N ASP A 525 6.71 3.45 -0.93
CA ASP A 525 5.61 3.84 -0.03
C ASP A 525 4.70 4.90 -0.68
N GLY A 526 3.80 4.47 -1.54
CA GLY A 526 2.96 5.38 -2.33
C GLY A 526 1.55 4.90 -2.58
N LEU A 527 0.98 5.41 -3.68
CA LEU A 527 -0.30 4.98 -4.22
C LEU A 527 -0.13 4.34 -5.59
N ARG A 528 -0.53 3.08 -5.70
CA ARG A 528 -0.55 2.35 -6.98
C ARG A 528 -1.32 3.11 -8.06
N MET A 529 -0.68 3.29 -9.21
CA MET A 529 -1.19 4.11 -10.31
C MET A 529 -0.93 3.46 -11.68
N THR A 530 -1.86 3.64 -12.60
CA THR A 530 -1.67 3.36 -14.03
C THR A 530 -1.47 4.67 -14.78
N VAL A 531 -0.42 4.75 -15.59
CA VAL A 531 -0.23 5.84 -16.56
C VAL A 531 -0.06 5.27 -17.97
N GLY A 532 -0.45 6.03 -18.98
CA GLY A 532 -0.30 5.58 -20.35
C GLY A 532 -0.67 6.63 -21.38
N LYS A 533 -0.50 6.26 -22.65
CA LYS A 533 -0.84 7.08 -23.81
C LYS A 533 -1.71 6.29 -24.78
N ALA A 534 -2.81 6.86 -25.22
CA ALA A 534 -3.74 6.26 -26.17
C ALA A 534 -4.26 7.31 -27.15
N ASN A 535 -4.20 7.01 -28.45
CA ASN A 535 -4.58 7.92 -29.53
C ASN A 535 -3.88 9.29 -29.42
N GLY A 536 -2.60 9.27 -29.05
CA GLY A 536 -1.79 10.47 -28.85
C GLY A 536 -2.06 11.21 -27.54
N LYS A 537 -3.02 10.78 -26.71
CA LYS A 537 -3.41 11.44 -25.46
C LYS A 537 -2.97 10.67 -24.22
N GLY A 538 -2.37 11.37 -23.27
CA GLY A 538 -1.92 10.82 -22.00
C GLY A 538 -3.08 10.61 -21.03
N PHE A 539 -2.96 9.64 -20.14
CA PHE A 539 -3.95 9.37 -19.09
C PHE A 539 -3.30 8.82 -17.82
N ALA A 540 -3.94 9.08 -16.68
CA ALA A 540 -3.51 8.60 -15.37
C ALA A 540 -4.71 8.21 -14.47
N PHE A 541 -4.62 7.03 -13.85
CA PHE A 541 -5.65 6.47 -12.97
C PHE A 541 -5.05 5.86 -11.71
N VAL A 542 -5.64 6.13 -10.56
CA VAL A 542 -5.28 5.48 -9.28
C VAL A 542 -6.21 4.31 -8.97
N ASP A 543 -5.83 3.50 -7.99
CA ASP A 543 -6.63 2.35 -7.54
C ASP A 543 -8.07 2.75 -7.12
N PRO A 544 -9.11 2.24 -7.80
CA PRO A 544 -10.50 2.54 -7.47
C PRO A 544 -10.93 2.10 -6.08
N GLU A 545 -10.35 1.04 -5.51
CA GLU A 545 -10.72 0.54 -4.18
C GLU A 545 -10.29 1.50 -3.06
N GLY A 546 -9.31 2.36 -3.31
CA GLY A 546 -8.83 3.38 -2.37
C GLY A 546 -9.72 4.62 -2.27
N LEU A 547 -10.72 4.77 -3.14
CA LEU A 547 -11.50 6.01 -3.25
C LEU A 547 -12.87 5.89 -2.58
N LYS A 548 -13.10 6.71 -1.54
CA LYS A 548 -14.42 6.89 -0.90
C LYS A 548 -15.34 7.73 -1.80
N LYS A 549 -15.75 7.20 -2.96
CA LYS A 549 -16.72 7.77 -3.94
C LYS A 549 -16.19 8.82 -4.93
N LYS A 550 -14.88 9.01 -5.08
CA LYS A 550 -14.28 9.91 -6.09
C LYS A 550 -13.90 9.13 -7.36
N SER A 551 -13.79 9.85 -8.48
CA SER A 551 -13.33 9.26 -9.75
C SER A 551 -11.88 8.77 -9.62
N PRO A 552 -11.56 7.55 -10.08
CA PRO A 552 -10.18 7.05 -10.15
C PRO A 552 -9.34 7.76 -11.22
N ASN A 553 -9.96 8.52 -12.12
CA ASN A 553 -9.28 9.30 -13.14
C ASN A 553 -8.70 10.58 -12.54
N ILE A 554 -7.37 10.68 -12.51
CA ILE A 554 -6.64 11.85 -12.03
C ILE A 554 -5.95 12.61 -13.18
N THR A 555 -6.22 12.27 -14.44
CA THR A 555 -5.56 12.88 -15.61
C THR A 555 -5.61 14.41 -15.59
N LYS A 556 -6.74 15.01 -15.20
CA LYS A 556 -6.90 16.48 -15.12
C LYS A 556 -6.18 17.13 -13.92
N ARG A 557 -5.67 16.32 -12.98
CA ARG A 557 -5.02 16.78 -11.75
C ARG A 557 -3.52 16.95 -11.90
N ILE A 558 -2.92 16.37 -12.94
CA ILE A 558 -1.47 16.39 -13.20
C ILE A 558 -1.15 16.78 -14.66
N PRO A 559 -1.71 17.89 -15.18
CA PRO A 559 -1.59 18.29 -16.59
C PRO A 559 -0.15 18.33 -17.13
N GLY A 560 0.82 18.89 -16.40
CA GLY A 560 2.22 18.96 -16.84
C GLY A 560 2.86 17.58 -16.97
N ILE A 561 2.54 16.66 -16.05
CA ILE A 561 2.97 15.27 -16.15
C ILE A 561 2.28 14.56 -17.33
N ILE A 562 1.01 14.86 -17.60
CA ILE A 562 0.32 14.34 -18.79
C ILE A 562 1.00 14.81 -20.08
N GLU A 563 1.45 16.07 -20.14
CA GLU A 563 2.24 16.58 -21.27
C GLU A 563 3.59 15.85 -21.41
N GLU A 564 4.27 15.55 -20.29
CA GLU A 564 5.47 14.72 -20.31
C GLU A 564 5.20 13.30 -20.84
N ILE A 565 4.08 12.68 -20.45
CA ILE A 565 3.66 11.38 -20.98
C ILE A 565 3.39 11.48 -22.48
N GLU A 566 2.67 12.51 -22.92
CA GLU A 566 2.35 12.73 -24.34
C GLU A 566 3.61 12.94 -25.19
N LYS A 567 4.63 13.61 -24.64
CA LYS A 567 5.89 13.86 -25.33
C LYS A 567 6.82 12.64 -25.36
N ASN A 568 6.96 11.94 -24.24
CA ASN A 568 8.02 10.94 -24.06
C ASN A 568 7.57 9.49 -24.24
N LEU A 569 6.27 9.20 -24.06
CA LEU A 569 5.76 7.84 -24.16
C LEU A 569 5.31 7.51 -25.60
N PRO A 570 5.68 6.33 -26.15
CA PRO A 570 5.11 5.86 -27.41
C PRO A 570 3.59 5.69 -27.30
N ASP A 571 2.86 5.96 -28.39
CA ASP A 571 1.41 5.81 -28.39
C ASP A 571 0.98 4.35 -28.16
N ASN A 572 -0.16 4.14 -27.50
CA ASN A 572 -0.65 2.82 -27.08
C ASN A 572 0.29 2.08 -26.09
N THR A 573 0.91 2.81 -25.18
CA THR A 573 1.77 2.30 -24.10
C THR A 573 1.10 2.50 -22.75
N VAL A 574 1.21 1.51 -21.85
CA VAL A 574 0.64 1.55 -20.50
C VAL A 574 1.65 1.01 -19.50
N LEU A 575 1.94 1.80 -18.46
CA LEU A 575 2.87 1.50 -17.38
C LEU A 575 2.13 1.19 -16.08
N ASP A 576 2.71 0.31 -15.28
CA ASP A 576 2.30 0.06 -13.89
C ASP A 576 3.27 0.82 -12.96
N CYS A 577 2.72 1.73 -12.17
CA CYS A 577 3.48 2.74 -11.46
C CYS A 577 3.06 2.88 -9.99
N GLU A 578 3.89 3.57 -9.22
CA GLU A 578 3.57 4.08 -7.90
C GLU A 578 3.63 5.62 -7.92
N PHE A 579 2.58 6.27 -7.42
CA PHE A 579 2.54 7.71 -7.20
C PHE A 579 3.08 8.04 -5.81
N LEU A 580 4.04 8.95 -5.75
CA LEU A 580 4.80 9.29 -4.56
C LEU A 580 4.79 10.79 -4.33
N ALA A 581 4.92 11.19 -3.07
CA ALA A 581 5.07 12.59 -2.68
C ALA A 581 6.52 12.84 -2.22
N MET A 582 7.16 13.85 -2.78
CA MET A 582 8.51 14.26 -2.41
C MET A 582 8.48 15.59 -1.66
N HIS A 583 9.35 15.74 -0.67
CA HIS A 583 9.49 17.00 0.03
C HIS A 583 10.15 18.02 -0.93
N PRO A 584 9.64 19.27 -1.06
CA PRO A 584 10.15 20.24 -2.05
C PRO A 584 11.59 20.69 -1.78
N LYS A 585 12.00 20.75 -0.50
CA LYS A 585 13.33 21.22 -0.07
C LYS A 585 14.29 20.16 0.46
N LYS A 586 13.78 19.06 1.02
CA LYS A 586 14.57 17.96 1.56
C LYS A 586 14.62 16.89 0.49
N HIS A 587 15.77 16.28 0.26
CA HIS A 587 15.88 15.15 -0.68
C HIS A 587 15.33 13.87 -0.04
N GLU A 588 14.05 13.90 0.32
CA GLU A 588 13.35 12.92 1.15
C GLU A 588 11.92 12.71 0.62
N MET A 589 11.45 11.47 0.67
CA MET A 589 10.06 11.13 0.35
C MET A 589 9.16 11.42 1.56
N LEU A 590 7.96 11.90 1.26
CA LEU A 590 6.90 12.10 2.25
C LEU A 590 6.05 10.83 2.36
N HIS A 591 5.45 10.63 3.53
CA HIS A 591 4.65 9.44 3.80
C HIS A 591 3.47 9.32 2.83
N ARG A 592 3.08 8.10 2.44
CA ARG A 592 1.95 7.84 1.50
C ARG A 592 0.63 8.56 1.81
N THR A 593 0.38 8.92 3.07
CA THR A 593 -0.81 9.71 3.44
C THR A 593 -0.77 11.10 2.83
N VAL A 594 0.42 11.70 2.70
CA VAL A 594 0.63 12.99 2.03
C VAL A 594 0.37 12.85 0.53
N ALA A 595 0.90 11.81 -0.12
CA ALA A 595 0.59 11.51 -1.52
C ALA A 595 -0.92 11.39 -1.78
N ASN A 596 -1.63 10.68 -0.89
CA ASN A 596 -3.09 10.60 -0.94
C ASN A 596 -3.79 11.94 -0.68
N ALA A 597 -3.29 12.73 0.28
CA ALA A 597 -3.85 14.03 0.63
C ALA A 597 -3.72 15.01 -0.55
N ILE A 598 -2.54 15.06 -1.17
CA ILE A 598 -2.21 15.90 -2.33
C ILE A 598 -3.18 15.63 -3.50
N LEU A 599 -3.41 14.36 -3.88
CA LEU A 599 -4.36 14.00 -4.95
C LEU A 599 -5.81 14.36 -4.61
N ASN A 600 -6.16 14.40 -3.33
CA ASN A 600 -7.52 14.67 -2.85
C ASN A 600 -7.81 16.13 -2.49
N SER A 601 -6.79 16.97 -2.47
CA SER A 601 -6.84 18.39 -2.10
C SER A 601 -7.56 19.27 -3.12
N LYS A 602 -7.76 20.55 -2.81
CA LYS A 602 -8.21 21.58 -3.78
C LYS A 602 -7.04 22.21 -4.57
N MET A 603 -5.84 21.65 -4.46
CA MET A 603 -4.63 22.12 -5.12
C MET A 603 -4.77 22.16 -6.64
N SER A 604 -4.18 23.19 -7.25
CA SER A 604 -4.09 23.27 -8.71
C SER A 604 -3.11 22.22 -9.23
N GLY A 605 -3.27 21.75 -10.46
CA GLY A 605 -2.39 20.73 -11.02
C GLY A 605 -0.91 21.15 -11.05
N LYS A 606 -0.65 22.41 -11.42
CA LYS A 606 0.70 22.98 -11.46
C LYS A 606 1.38 22.99 -10.08
N GLU A 607 0.63 23.23 -9.02
CA GLU A 607 1.15 23.20 -7.65
C GLU A 607 1.36 21.76 -7.14
N LEU A 608 0.54 20.82 -7.61
CA LEU A 608 0.63 19.41 -7.25
C LEU A 608 1.88 18.74 -7.82
N GLU A 609 2.24 19.10 -9.05
CA GLU A 609 3.34 18.52 -9.82
C GLU A 609 4.70 18.70 -9.15
N ASP A 610 4.91 19.85 -8.49
CA ASP A 610 6.14 20.16 -7.73
C ASP A 610 6.45 19.11 -6.63
N TYR A 611 5.44 18.38 -6.16
CA TYR A 611 5.57 17.36 -5.12
C TYR A 611 5.44 15.93 -5.65
N ALA A 612 5.07 15.76 -6.93
CA ALA A 612 4.65 14.48 -7.48
C ALA A 612 5.80 13.76 -8.17
N VAL A 613 6.01 12.50 -7.79
CA VAL A 613 6.89 11.58 -8.50
C VAL A 613 6.11 10.33 -8.88
N ILE A 614 6.31 9.85 -10.09
CA ILE A 614 5.71 8.62 -10.61
C ILE A 614 6.82 7.63 -10.91
N PHE A 615 6.85 6.54 -10.15
CA PHE A 615 7.83 5.48 -10.36
C PHE A 615 7.22 4.33 -11.16
N ALA A 616 7.73 4.05 -12.35
CA ALA A 616 7.31 2.93 -13.21
C ALA A 616 8.19 1.70 -12.99
N PHE A 617 7.61 0.61 -12.47
CA PHE A 617 8.30 -0.66 -12.19
C PHE A 617 7.84 -1.81 -13.10
N ASP A 618 6.83 -1.62 -13.94
CA ASP A 618 6.42 -2.61 -14.94
C ASP A 618 5.75 -1.94 -16.15
N ILE A 619 5.66 -2.69 -17.26
CA ILE A 619 5.02 -2.25 -18.50
C ILE A 619 4.02 -3.29 -18.96
N LEU A 620 2.76 -2.86 -19.13
CA LEU A 620 1.64 -3.74 -19.47
C LEU A 620 1.41 -3.77 -20.97
N PHE A 621 1.55 -2.62 -21.63
CA PHE A 621 1.41 -2.48 -23.07
C PHE A 621 2.54 -1.59 -23.62
N TYR A 622 3.05 -1.91 -24.80
CA TYR A 622 4.01 -1.09 -25.53
C TYR A 622 3.60 -1.03 -27.00
N GLU A 623 3.32 0.17 -27.53
CA GLU A 623 2.90 0.38 -28.93
C GLU A 623 1.74 -0.52 -29.40
N GLY A 624 0.77 -0.75 -28.52
CA GLY A 624 -0.43 -1.58 -28.76
C GLY A 624 -0.19 -3.09 -28.61
N GLN A 625 1.02 -3.51 -28.24
CA GLN A 625 1.35 -4.89 -27.89
C GLN A 625 1.08 -5.13 -26.41
N ASP A 626 0.18 -6.08 -26.11
CA ASP A 626 0.00 -6.60 -24.75
C ASP A 626 1.20 -7.44 -24.32
N LEU A 627 1.82 -7.08 -23.21
CA LEU A 627 3.03 -7.71 -22.66
C LEU A 627 2.74 -8.54 -21.40
N ARG A 628 1.49 -8.57 -20.91
CA ARG A 628 1.17 -9.17 -19.61
C ARG A 628 1.42 -10.68 -19.55
N ASP A 629 1.26 -11.38 -20.66
CA ASP A 629 1.56 -12.82 -20.76
C ASP A 629 3.08 -13.11 -20.81
N MET A 630 3.92 -12.10 -21.01
CA MET A 630 5.37 -12.25 -21.06
C MET A 630 5.96 -12.34 -19.65
N PRO A 631 7.08 -13.09 -19.48
CA PRO A 631 7.79 -13.12 -18.21
C PRO A 631 8.39 -11.74 -17.86
N LEU A 632 8.54 -11.47 -16.56
CA LEU A 632 8.97 -10.16 -16.05
C LEU A 632 10.27 -9.65 -16.69
N HIS A 633 11.29 -10.49 -16.86
CA HIS A 633 12.56 -10.05 -17.45
C HIS A 633 12.41 -9.48 -18.87
N GLU A 634 11.41 -9.92 -19.65
CA GLU A 634 11.14 -9.35 -20.96
C GLU A 634 10.38 -8.05 -20.88
N ARG A 635 9.41 -7.95 -19.96
CA ARG A 635 8.71 -6.69 -19.70
C ARG A 635 9.71 -5.60 -19.27
N LEU A 636 10.67 -5.94 -18.43
CA LEU A 636 11.77 -5.03 -18.07
C LEU A 636 12.63 -4.61 -19.27
N GLU A 637 12.86 -5.48 -20.27
CA GLU A 637 13.54 -5.10 -21.52
C GLU A 637 12.72 -4.10 -22.38
N TYR A 638 11.39 -4.07 -22.24
CA TYR A 638 10.54 -3.05 -22.86
C TYR A 638 10.49 -1.78 -22.02
N LEU A 639 10.41 -1.91 -20.69
CA LEU A 639 10.41 -0.80 -19.76
C LEU A 639 11.70 0.02 -19.89
N SER A 640 12.86 -0.62 -20.04
CA SER A 640 14.16 0.03 -20.21
C SER A 640 14.30 0.86 -21.50
N ARG A 641 13.32 0.80 -22.41
CA ARG A 641 13.27 1.64 -23.63
C ARG A 641 12.64 3.00 -23.35
N ILE A 642 11.92 3.13 -22.24
CA ILE A 642 11.34 4.38 -21.77
C ILE A 642 12.41 5.15 -21.01
N LYS A 643 12.59 6.42 -21.33
CA LYS A 643 13.52 7.30 -20.62
C LYS A 643 12.82 7.90 -19.40
N SER A 644 13.57 8.03 -18.31
CA SER A 644 13.10 8.81 -17.15
C SER A 644 12.99 10.30 -17.50
N THR A 645 12.04 10.98 -16.88
CA THR A 645 11.86 12.44 -16.88
C THR A 645 11.95 12.97 -15.45
N ASP A 646 11.72 14.27 -15.26
CA ASP A 646 11.76 14.90 -13.95
C ASP A 646 10.71 14.29 -12.99
N HIS A 647 9.48 14.09 -13.49
CA HIS A 647 8.38 13.53 -12.70
C HIS A 647 8.18 12.02 -12.89
N ILE A 648 8.67 11.41 -13.98
CA ILE A 648 8.46 9.99 -14.29
C ILE A 648 9.79 9.25 -14.22
N TRP A 649 9.98 8.51 -13.14
CA TRP A 649 11.16 7.68 -12.95
C TRP A 649 10.88 6.27 -13.43
N VAL A 650 11.77 5.73 -14.24
CA VAL A 650 11.70 4.36 -14.74
C VAL A 650 12.69 3.50 -13.97
N GLU A 651 12.25 2.32 -13.54
CA GLU A 651 13.05 1.37 -12.77
C GLU A 651 14.36 0.99 -13.49
N ASP A 652 15.49 1.30 -12.85
CA ASP A 652 16.80 0.86 -13.32
C ASP A 652 17.22 -0.47 -12.66
N VAL A 653 17.64 -1.43 -13.48
CA VAL A 653 17.85 -2.82 -13.06
C VAL A 653 19.30 -3.23 -13.32
N SER A 654 20.07 -3.51 -12.26
CA SER A 654 21.42 -4.04 -12.38
C SER A 654 21.50 -5.55 -12.09
N LYS A 655 22.51 -6.19 -12.70
CA LYS A 655 22.93 -7.57 -12.38
C LYS A 655 24.14 -7.61 -11.45
N LYS A 656 24.73 -6.45 -11.17
CA LYS A 656 25.91 -6.30 -10.31
C LYS A 656 25.50 -5.48 -9.09
N PHE A 657 25.96 -5.91 -7.93
CA PHE A 657 25.77 -5.24 -6.67
C PHE A 657 27.15 -4.95 -6.09
N PRO A 658 27.44 -3.72 -5.59
CA PRO A 658 26.50 -2.60 -5.35
C PRO A 658 26.55 -1.50 -6.42
N ASP A 659 25.99 -1.74 -7.60
CA ASP A 659 25.76 -0.64 -8.56
C ASP A 659 24.67 0.31 -8.01
N LYS A 660 24.69 1.59 -8.41
CA LYS A 660 23.57 2.51 -8.12
C LYS A 660 22.40 2.20 -9.06
N ALA A 661 21.48 1.34 -8.60
CA ALA A 661 20.30 0.92 -9.33
C ALA A 661 19.10 0.75 -8.38
N ASP A 662 17.88 0.83 -8.92
CA ASP A 662 16.63 0.70 -8.16
C ASP A 662 16.29 -0.76 -7.80
N ALA A 663 16.81 -1.68 -8.61
CA ALA A 663 16.54 -3.10 -8.50
C ALA A 663 17.75 -3.95 -8.91
N PHE A 664 17.85 -5.16 -8.33
CA PHE A 664 18.94 -6.09 -8.57
C PHE A 664 18.45 -7.49 -8.92
N ILE A 665 19.08 -8.09 -9.93
CA ILE A 665 18.83 -9.49 -10.30
C ILE A 665 19.85 -10.39 -9.61
N ILE A 666 19.37 -11.29 -8.75
CA ILE A 666 20.21 -12.24 -8.01
C ILE A 666 19.61 -13.65 -8.02
N ASN A 667 20.39 -14.65 -7.57
CA ASN A 667 19.86 -15.99 -7.33
C ASN A 667 19.14 -16.00 -5.99
N GLY A 668 17.97 -16.64 -5.92
CA GLY A 668 17.19 -16.71 -4.69
C GLY A 668 17.86 -17.49 -3.55
N SER A 669 18.91 -18.25 -3.85
CA SER A 669 19.75 -18.93 -2.84
C SER A 669 20.66 -17.96 -2.08
N ASP A 670 20.96 -16.78 -2.63
CA ASP A 670 21.87 -15.79 -2.01
C ASP A 670 21.13 -14.91 -0.99
N ILE A 671 20.62 -15.51 0.09
CA ILE A 671 19.81 -14.81 1.12
C ILE A 671 20.56 -13.60 1.72
N ASP A 672 21.84 -13.76 2.04
CA ASP A 672 22.66 -12.66 2.59
C ASP A 672 22.74 -11.48 1.63
N LYS A 673 22.73 -11.74 0.32
CA LYS A 673 22.76 -10.70 -0.70
C LYS A 673 21.41 -10.00 -0.80
N ILE A 674 20.28 -10.72 -0.67
CA ILE A 674 18.95 -10.11 -0.57
C ILE A 674 18.90 -9.14 0.62
N LYS A 675 19.38 -9.57 1.80
CA LYS A 675 19.43 -8.72 3.00
C LYS A 675 20.31 -7.48 2.81
N LYS A 676 21.52 -7.64 2.25
CA LYS A 676 22.41 -6.51 1.92
C LYS A 676 21.81 -5.52 0.92
N ILE A 677 21.07 -6.02 -0.08
CA ILE A 677 20.33 -5.16 -1.02
C ILE A 677 19.22 -4.41 -0.29
N ALA A 678 18.49 -5.08 0.60
CA ALA A 678 17.44 -4.44 1.39
C ALA A 678 17.99 -3.31 2.26
N ASP A 679 19.12 -3.54 2.96
CA ASP A 679 19.80 -2.49 3.73
C ASP A 679 20.30 -1.35 2.82
N PHE A 680 20.85 -1.68 1.64
CA PHE A 680 21.30 -0.69 0.66
C PHE A 680 20.15 0.21 0.16
N ILE A 681 18.97 -0.37 -0.08
CA ILE A 681 17.75 0.35 -0.46
C ILE A 681 17.22 1.19 0.72
N ARG A 682 17.14 0.61 1.92
CA ARG A 682 16.69 1.31 3.15
C ARG A 682 17.53 2.55 3.42
N ASP A 683 18.84 2.42 3.28
CA ASP A 683 19.80 3.51 3.54
C ASP A 683 19.91 4.50 2.36
N ALA A 684 19.04 4.40 1.34
CA ALA A 684 19.01 5.23 0.14
C ALA A 684 20.34 5.28 -0.64
N LYS A 685 21.16 4.22 -0.55
CA LYS A 685 22.47 4.12 -1.23
C LYS A 685 22.33 3.86 -2.74
N ASN A 686 21.13 3.53 -3.21
CA ASN A 686 20.77 3.45 -4.62
C ASN A 686 20.76 4.80 -5.35
N GLY A 687 20.85 5.93 -4.62
CA GLY A 687 20.85 7.28 -5.20
C GLY A 687 19.46 7.89 -5.34
N ARG A 688 18.45 7.29 -4.71
CA ARG A 688 17.09 7.84 -4.58
C ARG A 688 16.96 8.66 -3.28
N PRO A 689 15.91 9.50 -3.13
CA PRO A 689 15.66 10.23 -1.88
C PRO A 689 15.54 9.31 -0.66
N LYS A 690 15.82 9.83 0.54
CA LYS A 690 15.59 9.06 1.77
C LYS A 690 14.12 8.72 1.94
N TYR A 691 13.85 7.65 2.71
CA TYR A 691 12.51 7.14 2.97
C TYR A 691 11.72 6.72 1.73
N CYS A 692 12.40 6.44 0.60
CA CYS A 692 11.75 5.97 -0.61
C CYS A 692 11.19 4.55 -0.52
N ALA A 693 11.66 3.75 0.43
CA ALA A 693 11.35 2.33 0.54
C ALA A 693 10.69 1.99 1.89
N GLU A 694 9.48 1.43 1.86
CA GLU A 694 8.87 0.75 3.03
C GLU A 694 9.33 -0.72 3.15
N GLY A 695 10.16 -1.18 2.21
CA GLY A 695 10.63 -2.55 2.13
C GLY A 695 11.22 -2.90 0.77
N ILE A 696 11.21 -4.19 0.46
CA ILE A 696 11.57 -4.72 -0.86
C ILE A 696 10.41 -5.52 -1.45
N MET A 697 10.36 -5.55 -2.78
CA MET A 697 9.60 -6.54 -3.52
C MET A 697 10.58 -7.59 -4.04
N ILE A 698 10.16 -8.85 -3.95
CA ILE A 698 10.88 -9.98 -4.49
C ILE A 698 10.00 -10.54 -5.61
N LYS A 699 10.49 -10.50 -6.84
CA LYS A 699 9.73 -10.89 -8.02
C LYS A 699 10.46 -11.98 -8.81
N ARG A 700 9.74 -13.01 -9.24
CA ARG A 700 10.26 -14.02 -10.17
C ARG A 700 10.45 -13.44 -11.56
N LEU A 701 11.65 -13.58 -12.12
CA LEU A 701 11.96 -13.06 -13.45
C LEU A 701 11.25 -13.79 -14.59
N ASP A 702 10.90 -15.07 -14.38
CA ASP A 702 10.25 -15.92 -15.37
C ASP A 702 8.72 -15.87 -15.31
N TRP A 703 8.14 -15.01 -14.47
CA TRP A 703 6.70 -15.01 -14.19
C TRP A 703 5.90 -13.95 -14.98
N PRO A 704 4.71 -14.29 -15.51
CA PRO A 704 3.83 -13.34 -16.19
C PRO A 704 3.18 -12.33 -15.23
N TYR A 705 2.48 -11.34 -15.78
CA TYR A 705 1.70 -10.37 -15.01
C TYR A 705 0.30 -10.96 -14.71
N GLU A 706 0.17 -11.59 -13.54
CA GLU A 706 -1.08 -12.20 -13.08
C GLU A 706 -1.93 -11.23 -12.25
N TYR A 707 -3.26 -11.31 -12.40
CA TYR A 707 -4.21 -10.51 -11.63
C TYR A 707 -5.47 -11.34 -11.26
N PRO A 708 -6.14 -11.06 -10.13
CA PRO A 708 -5.88 -9.97 -9.19
C PRO A 708 -4.70 -10.23 -8.25
N GLN A 709 -4.27 -11.49 -8.09
CA GLN A 709 -3.12 -11.86 -7.26
C GLN A 709 -2.00 -12.42 -8.13
N ASN A 710 -0.80 -11.88 -7.99
CA ASN A 710 0.38 -12.30 -8.72
C ASN A 710 1.23 -13.25 -7.90
N HIS A 711 1.26 -14.53 -8.29
CA HIS A 711 1.99 -15.58 -7.57
C HIS A 711 3.50 -15.54 -7.83
N GLY A 712 3.98 -14.66 -8.70
CA GLY A 712 5.40 -14.39 -8.90
C GLY A 712 5.94 -13.27 -8.02
N TRP A 713 5.10 -12.62 -7.21
CA TRP A 713 5.48 -11.44 -6.42
C TRP A 713 5.30 -11.68 -4.92
N MET A 714 6.34 -11.31 -4.16
CA MET A 714 6.35 -11.27 -2.71
C MET A 714 6.71 -9.85 -2.26
N LYS A 715 6.01 -9.35 -1.25
CA LYS A 715 6.37 -8.10 -0.56
C LYS A 715 6.98 -8.40 0.80
N VAL A 716 8.07 -7.73 1.14
CA VAL A 716 8.74 -7.84 2.44
C VAL A 716 8.94 -6.42 2.96
N LYS A 717 8.37 -6.10 4.12
CA LYS A 717 8.45 -4.76 4.72
C LYS A 717 9.60 -4.66 5.72
N PHE A 718 10.14 -3.46 5.90
CA PHE A 718 10.98 -3.18 7.06
C PHE A 718 10.12 -3.14 8.32
N TYR A 719 10.69 -3.59 9.43
CA TYR A 719 10.02 -3.60 10.74
C TYR A 719 10.98 -3.05 11.78
N HIS A 720 10.43 -2.37 12.78
CA HIS A 720 11.14 -1.91 13.95
C HIS A 720 10.87 -2.85 15.12
N GLU A 721 11.92 -3.38 15.72
CA GLU A 721 11.78 -4.21 16.92
C GLU A 721 11.57 -3.31 18.14
N LEU A 722 10.59 -3.67 18.97
CA LEU A 722 10.24 -2.97 20.20
C LEU A 722 9.98 -3.97 21.31
N ASP A 723 10.61 -3.74 22.46
CA ASP A 723 10.37 -4.51 23.68
C ASP A 723 9.35 -3.76 24.55
N LEU A 724 8.12 -4.26 24.59
CA LEU A 724 6.98 -3.60 25.25
C LEU A 724 6.36 -4.47 26.35
N ARG A 725 5.81 -3.82 27.37
CA ARG A 725 5.16 -4.49 28.50
C ARG A 725 3.73 -4.88 28.20
N VAL A 726 3.35 -6.07 28.62
CA VAL A 726 1.98 -6.58 28.53
C VAL A 726 1.09 -5.92 29.57
N ILE A 727 0.13 -5.11 29.12
CA ILE A 727 -0.92 -4.51 29.96
C ILE A 727 -2.07 -5.51 30.15
N SER A 728 -2.47 -6.17 29.07
CA SER A 728 -3.49 -7.23 29.11
C SER A 728 -3.37 -8.14 27.89
N LYS A 729 -3.95 -9.36 27.99
CA LYS A 729 -4.06 -10.28 26.86
C LYS A 729 -5.50 -10.77 26.68
N LYS A 730 -5.93 -10.93 25.44
CA LYS A 730 -7.29 -11.36 25.08
C LYS A 730 -7.25 -12.56 24.14
N LEU A 731 -7.89 -13.66 24.53
CA LEU A 731 -8.01 -14.85 23.69
C LEU A 731 -8.85 -14.55 22.44
N VAL A 732 -8.37 -14.96 21.27
CA VAL A 732 -9.08 -14.79 20.00
C VAL A 732 -10.25 -15.77 19.96
N LYS A 733 -11.46 -15.25 19.69
CA LYS A 733 -12.71 -16.03 19.71
C LYS A 733 -12.60 -17.25 18.78
N GLY A 734 -12.84 -18.44 19.32
CA GLY A 734 -12.78 -19.70 18.57
C GLY A 734 -11.38 -20.34 18.49
N THR A 735 -10.38 -19.77 19.18
CA THR A 735 -9.04 -20.36 19.31
C THR A 735 -8.78 -20.79 20.76
N LYS A 736 -7.75 -21.62 20.99
CA LYS A 736 -7.37 -22.09 22.33
C LYS A 736 -6.15 -21.37 22.89
N ASP A 737 -5.24 -20.97 22.01
CA ASP A 737 -3.88 -20.54 22.32
C ASP A 737 -3.45 -19.31 21.49
N VAL A 738 -4.38 -18.63 20.83
CA VAL A 738 -4.08 -17.44 20.03
C VAL A 738 -4.61 -16.20 20.75
N TYR A 739 -3.74 -15.24 21.03
CA TYR A 739 -4.05 -14.05 21.82
C TYR A 739 -3.78 -12.77 21.04
N ASN A 740 -4.46 -11.68 21.43
CA ASN A 740 -4.01 -10.31 21.18
C ASN A 740 -3.50 -9.73 22.49
N TYR A 741 -2.35 -9.07 22.43
CA TYR A 741 -1.74 -8.40 23.57
C TYR A 741 -1.97 -6.90 23.45
N ILE A 742 -2.38 -6.27 24.54
CA ILE A 742 -2.35 -4.82 24.71
C ILE A 742 -1.00 -4.47 25.32
N LEU A 743 -0.24 -3.65 24.62
CA LEU A 743 1.17 -3.39 24.90
C LEU A 743 1.40 -1.92 25.21
N GLY A 744 2.35 -1.64 26.09
CA GLY A 744 2.77 -0.28 26.44
C GLY A 744 4.24 -0.18 26.80
N TYR A 745 4.74 1.05 26.85
CA TYR A 745 6.10 1.36 27.27
C TYR A 745 6.09 1.91 28.70
N ASP A 746 7.14 1.59 29.46
CA ASP A 746 7.34 2.13 30.80
C ASP A 746 7.56 3.64 30.70
N THR A 747 6.79 4.37 31.49
CA THR A 747 6.68 5.82 31.40
C THR A 747 7.24 6.44 32.68
N PRO A 748 8.22 7.35 32.60
CA PRO A 748 8.67 8.10 33.77
C PRO A 748 7.52 8.88 34.42
N LYS A 749 7.62 9.11 35.73
CA LYS A 749 6.56 9.82 36.49
C LYS A 749 6.20 11.19 35.89
N SER A 750 7.20 11.95 35.45
CA SER A 750 7.00 13.25 34.80
C SER A 750 6.16 13.15 33.52
N TYR A 751 6.41 12.13 32.70
CA TYR A 751 5.60 11.84 31.51
C TYR A 751 4.17 11.41 31.89
N ALA A 752 4.03 10.53 32.88
CA ALA A 752 2.72 10.07 33.35
C ALA A 752 1.88 11.25 33.87
N GLU A 753 2.47 12.14 34.68
CA GLU A 753 1.82 13.35 35.17
C GLU A 753 1.41 14.28 34.02
N ALA A 754 2.31 14.53 33.06
CA ALA A 754 2.01 15.34 31.89
C ALA A 754 0.81 14.78 31.10
N TYR A 755 0.77 13.46 30.87
CA TYR A 755 -0.33 12.81 30.16
C TYR A 755 -1.65 12.87 30.93
N LEU A 756 -1.62 12.70 32.25
CA LEU A 756 -2.79 12.75 33.13
C LEU A 756 -3.39 14.16 33.28
N ASN A 757 -2.60 15.20 32.97
CA ASN A 757 -3.01 16.61 32.99
C ASN A 757 -3.56 17.11 31.65
N VAL A 758 -3.50 16.29 30.60
CA VAL A 758 -4.22 16.54 29.34
C VAL A 758 -5.68 16.10 29.49
N GLY A 759 -6.63 16.98 29.18
CA GLY A 759 -8.06 16.77 29.45
C GLY A 759 -8.75 15.71 28.58
N THR A 760 -8.07 15.12 27.60
CA THR A 760 -8.67 14.20 26.61
C THR A 760 -8.33 12.74 26.90
N LYS A 761 -9.30 11.84 26.69
CA LYS A 761 -9.14 10.38 26.94
C LYS A 761 -8.00 9.76 26.14
N ASP A 762 -7.62 10.34 25.02
CA ASP A 762 -6.51 9.88 24.18
C ASP A 762 -5.13 10.03 24.83
N TRP A 763 -5.05 10.81 25.91
CA TRP A 763 -3.85 11.00 26.72
C TRP A 763 -4.00 10.30 28.07
N TYR A 764 -4.83 10.85 28.98
CA TYR A 764 -4.95 10.29 30.33
C TYR A 764 -5.41 8.84 30.32
N GLY A 765 -6.37 8.48 29.44
CA GLY A 765 -6.96 7.14 29.34
C GLY A 765 -6.00 6.07 28.79
N LYS A 766 -4.77 6.45 28.44
CA LYS A 766 -3.72 5.51 27.99
C LYS A 766 -2.70 5.20 29.07
N VAL A 767 -2.77 5.85 30.23
CA VAL A 767 -1.86 5.63 31.36
C VAL A 767 -2.41 4.52 32.25
N PHE A 768 -1.57 3.55 32.57
CA PHE A 768 -1.86 2.41 33.43
C PHE A 768 -0.83 2.34 34.55
N VAL A 769 -1.22 1.83 35.71
CA VAL A 769 -0.33 1.60 36.85
C VAL A 769 -0.18 0.11 37.08
N TYR A 770 1.06 -0.39 37.03
CA TYR A 770 1.41 -1.76 37.35
C TYR A 770 2.09 -1.83 38.71
N LYS A 771 1.56 -2.68 39.58
CA LYS A 771 2.09 -2.93 40.93
C LYS A 771 1.72 -4.37 41.35
N ASN A 772 2.66 -5.06 41.99
CA ASN A 772 2.44 -6.42 42.53
C ASN A 772 1.90 -7.44 41.51
N GLY A 773 2.43 -7.44 40.28
CA GLY A 773 2.06 -8.45 39.27
C GLY A 773 0.74 -8.20 38.53
N LYS A 774 0.10 -7.04 38.73
CA LYS A 774 -1.18 -6.69 38.11
C LYS A 774 -1.29 -5.20 37.80
N ILE A 775 -2.20 -4.87 36.89
CA ILE A 775 -2.64 -3.48 36.68
C ILE A 775 -3.59 -3.10 37.82
N VAL A 776 -3.29 -2.02 38.54
CA VAL A 776 -4.04 -1.57 39.74
C VAL A 776 -4.85 -0.31 39.51
N ALA A 777 -4.49 0.51 38.50
CA ALA A 777 -5.22 1.70 38.12
C ALA A 777 -5.05 1.99 36.62
N GLU A 778 -5.99 2.74 36.05
CA GLU A 778 -5.94 3.23 34.67
C GLU A 778 -6.55 4.63 34.60
N GLY A 779 -6.18 5.40 33.58
CA GLY A 779 -6.83 6.69 33.37
C GLY A 779 -6.58 7.68 34.50
N LYS A 780 -7.63 8.41 34.90
CA LYS A 780 -7.52 9.42 35.96
C LYS A 780 -7.12 8.84 37.32
N ASP A 781 -7.50 7.59 37.58
CA ASP A 781 -7.22 6.90 38.84
C ASP A 781 -5.71 6.63 39.02
N ALA A 782 -4.93 6.70 37.93
CA ALA A 782 -3.48 6.63 38.01
C ALA A 782 -2.85 7.82 38.76
N LYS A 783 -3.57 8.96 38.92
CA LYS A 783 -3.09 10.13 39.67
C LYS A 783 -2.80 9.80 41.13
N ASP A 784 -3.59 8.92 41.73
CA ASP A 784 -3.47 8.55 43.15
C ASP A 784 -2.15 7.83 43.47
N TYR A 785 -1.45 7.34 42.44
CA TYR A 785 -0.22 6.57 42.55
C TYR A 785 1.04 7.37 42.20
N LEU A 786 0.95 8.67 41.87
CA LEU A 786 2.12 9.49 41.49
C LEU A 786 3.19 9.53 42.59
N ASN A 787 2.76 9.55 43.85
CA ASN A 787 3.63 9.57 45.02
C ASN A 787 4.10 8.16 45.46
N ASP A 788 3.57 7.09 44.88
CA ASP A 788 3.93 5.71 45.20
C ASP A 788 5.28 5.34 44.54
N LYS A 789 6.26 4.91 45.33
CA LYS A 789 7.61 4.57 44.83
C LYS A 789 7.67 3.19 44.15
N ASP A 790 6.71 2.32 44.46
CA ASP A 790 6.66 0.94 43.93
C ASP A 790 5.74 0.81 42.71
N ALA A 791 5.11 1.91 42.29
CA ALA A 791 4.21 1.96 41.14
C ALA A 791 4.99 2.18 39.84
N ILE A 792 4.81 1.28 38.87
CA ILE A 792 5.34 1.43 37.51
C ILE A 792 4.23 1.99 36.63
N PHE A 793 4.45 3.16 36.02
CA PHE A 793 3.54 3.73 35.05
C PHE A 793 3.82 3.16 33.67
N ILE A 794 2.77 2.74 32.96
CA ILE A 794 2.85 2.18 31.62
C ILE A 794 1.91 2.98 30.73
N THR A 795 2.42 3.50 29.62
CA THR A 795 1.58 4.15 28.61
C THR A 795 1.29 3.19 27.47
N LYS A 796 0.01 2.98 27.20
CA LYS A 796 -0.46 2.11 26.12
C LYS A 796 0.01 2.63 24.76
N MET A 797 0.77 1.79 24.08
CA MET A 797 1.31 2.04 22.75
C MET A 797 0.44 1.41 21.65
N GLY A 798 -0.15 0.23 21.88
CA GLY A 798 -0.94 -0.42 20.84
C GLY A 798 -1.49 -1.80 21.20
N LYS A 799 -2.05 -2.46 20.18
CA LYS A 799 -2.53 -3.85 20.25
C LYS A 799 -1.78 -4.68 19.22
N SER A 800 -1.27 -5.83 19.62
CA SER A 800 -0.63 -6.77 18.71
C SER A 800 -1.62 -7.42 17.74
N ASP A 801 -1.09 -7.98 16.66
CA ASP A 801 -1.80 -8.98 15.85
C ASP A 801 -2.03 -10.27 16.64
N ASN A 802 -2.87 -11.14 16.07
CA ASN A 802 -3.14 -12.48 16.60
C ASN A 802 -1.84 -13.29 16.66
N ALA A 803 -1.36 -13.60 17.86
CA ALA A 803 -0.14 -14.37 18.07
C ALA A 803 -0.46 -15.67 18.82
N LYS A 804 0.06 -16.78 18.31
CA LYS A 804 0.00 -18.06 19.03
C LYS A 804 0.95 -17.99 20.22
N GLU A 805 0.43 -18.25 21.40
CA GLU A 805 1.22 -18.31 22.64
C GLU A 805 1.98 -19.64 22.67
N LEU A 806 3.29 -19.59 22.46
CA LEU A 806 4.17 -20.76 22.52
C LEU A 806 4.63 -21.06 23.96
N SER A 807 4.72 -20.01 24.78
CA SER A 807 5.06 -20.05 26.20
C SER A 807 4.12 -19.13 26.98
N PRO A 808 3.72 -19.47 28.23
CA PRO A 808 2.78 -18.65 28.98
C PRO A 808 3.29 -17.21 29.19
N VAL A 809 2.51 -16.22 28.74
CA VAL A 809 2.80 -14.79 28.94
C VAL A 809 1.83 -14.21 29.97
N LYS A 810 2.33 -13.48 30.96
CA LYS A 810 1.56 -12.84 32.02
C LYS A 810 1.50 -11.32 31.82
N VAL A 811 0.57 -10.67 32.54
CA VAL A 811 0.53 -9.21 32.64
C VAL A 811 1.81 -8.75 33.34
N GLY A 812 2.48 -7.74 32.80
CA GLY A 812 3.77 -7.26 33.28
C GLY A 812 4.98 -7.83 32.55
N ASP A 813 4.85 -8.94 31.81
CA ASP A 813 5.96 -9.51 31.03
C ASP A 813 6.36 -8.57 29.88
N ILE A 814 7.60 -8.68 29.43
CA ILE A 814 8.12 -7.95 28.26
C ILE A 814 7.99 -8.85 27.03
N LEU A 815 7.35 -8.32 25.99
CA LEU A 815 7.24 -8.94 24.67
C LEU A 815 8.02 -8.13 23.65
N ARG A 816 8.86 -8.81 22.89
CA ARG A 816 9.45 -8.25 21.67
C ARG A 816 8.42 -8.32 20.55
N ILE A 817 8.19 -7.19 19.90
CA ILE A 817 7.33 -7.10 18.72
C ILE A 817 8.10 -6.53 17.53
N ALA A 818 7.67 -6.89 16.33
CA ALA A 818 8.01 -6.23 15.08
C ALA A 818 6.87 -5.27 14.70
N ALA A 819 7.11 -3.97 14.79
CA ALA A 819 6.18 -2.91 14.39
C ALA A 819 6.44 -2.48 12.93
N GLU A 820 5.40 -2.30 12.11
CA GLU A 820 5.58 -1.72 10.76
C GLU A 820 5.99 -0.25 10.83
N GLU A 821 5.42 0.52 11.76
CA GLU A 821 5.77 1.93 11.97
C GLU A 821 5.76 2.28 13.45
N VAL A 822 6.62 3.23 13.85
CA VAL A 822 6.60 3.86 15.19
C VAL A 822 6.11 5.30 15.08
N LEU A 823 4.95 5.60 15.66
CA LEU A 823 4.27 6.88 15.52
C LEU A 823 4.48 7.77 16.74
N LYS A 824 4.86 9.02 16.51
CA LYS A 824 4.95 10.07 17.52
C LYS A 824 3.73 11.00 17.47
N PHE A 825 3.26 11.40 18.64
CA PHE A 825 2.17 12.37 18.82
C PHE A 825 2.63 13.45 19.79
N ASP A 826 2.67 14.69 19.33
CA ASP A 826 3.05 15.82 20.18
C ASP A 826 1.95 16.12 21.20
N ASN A 827 2.38 16.41 22.41
CA ASN A 827 1.45 16.71 23.50
C ASN A 827 0.97 18.16 23.39
N PRO A 828 -0.36 18.38 23.34
CA PRO A 828 -0.92 19.71 23.10
C PRO A 828 -0.69 20.70 24.25
N LYS A 829 -0.41 20.21 25.47
CA LYS A 829 -0.14 21.06 26.64
C LYS A 829 1.34 21.10 27.01
N PHE A 830 2.06 20.00 26.82
CA PHE A 830 3.45 19.86 27.24
C PHE A 830 4.29 19.21 26.13
N PRO A 831 4.64 19.95 25.05
CA PRO A 831 5.27 19.40 23.85
C PRO A 831 6.55 18.56 24.09
N GLU A 832 7.27 18.82 25.17
CA GLU A 832 8.45 18.08 25.63
C GLU A 832 8.15 16.65 26.11
N TYR A 833 6.87 16.33 26.33
CA TYR A 833 6.38 15.00 26.70
C TYR A 833 5.50 14.40 25.59
N PRO A 834 6.06 14.01 24.43
CA PRO A 834 5.30 13.37 23.35
C PRO A 834 4.83 11.97 23.76
N ARG A 835 3.80 11.44 23.07
CA ARG A 835 3.32 10.06 23.23
C ARG A 835 3.64 9.25 21.99
N TYR A 836 3.88 7.95 22.18
CA TYR A 836 4.18 7.03 21.08
C TYR A 836 3.08 5.98 20.86
N SER A 837 3.03 5.44 19.64
CA SER A 837 2.16 4.34 19.22
C SER A 837 2.91 3.50 18.18
N PHE A 838 2.42 2.32 17.85
CA PHE A 838 2.88 1.60 16.64
C PHE A 838 1.72 1.28 15.71
N TYR A 839 2.02 1.11 14.42
CA TYR A 839 1.10 0.57 13.42
C TYR A 839 1.48 -0.89 13.11
N ILE A 840 0.52 -1.82 13.26
CA ILE A 840 0.69 -3.28 13.10
C ILE A 840 1.90 -3.83 13.88
N GLY A 841 1.66 -4.40 15.05
CA GLY A 841 2.71 -5.03 15.86
C GLY A 841 2.56 -6.55 15.90
N ARG A 842 3.51 -7.29 15.34
CA ARG A 842 3.55 -8.76 15.41
C ARG A 842 4.41 -9.19 16.59
N VAL A 843 3.89 -10.06 17.45
CA VAL A 843 4.70 -10.65 18.54
C VAL A 843 5.77 -11.56 17.93
N LEU A 844 7.02 -11.32 18.29
CA LEU A 844 8.15 -12.18 17.97
C LEU A 844 8.33 -13.22 19.07
N GLU A 845 8.67 -12.75 20.27
CA GLU A 845 8.97 -13.61 21.41
C GLU A 845 8.81 -12.88 22.75
N PRO A 846 8.58 -13.60 23.87
CA PRO A 846 8.76 -13.05 25.20
C PRO A 846 10.25 -12.93 25.56
N ILE A 847 10.60 -11.87 26.29
CA ILE A 847 11.97 -11.58 26.73
C ILE A 847 12.02 -11.69 28.26
N PRO A 848 12.07 -12.90 28.83
CA PRO A 848 11.98 -13.10 30.28
C PRO A 848 13.16 -12.48 31.06
N GLU A 849 14.30 -12.26 30.42
CA GLU A 849 15.48 -11.61 31.00
C GLU A 849 15.32 -10.10 31.17
N LYS A 850 14.36 -9.46 30.49
CA LYS A 850 14.08 -8.02 30.62
C LYS A 850 12.92 -7.78 31.59
N ASN A 851 13.12 -6.80 32.47
CA ASN A 851 12.09 -6.33 33.41
C ASN A 851 11.62 -4.90 33.13
N VAL A 852 12.22 -4.21 32.15
CA VAL A 852 11.87 -2.86 31.68
C VAL A 852 11.71 -2.86 30.17
N THR A 853 10.87 -1.96 29.65
CA THR A 853 10.70 -1.78 28.21
C THR A 853 11.89 -1.06 27.58
N ASP A 854 11.90 -0.95 26.25
CA ASP A 854 12.81 -0.01 25.59
C ASP A 854 12.58 1.43 26.12
N SER A 855 13.68 2.19 26.17
CA SER A 855 13.67 3.56 26.68
C SER A 855 12.88 4.48 25.76
N LEU A 856 12.34 5.58 26.31
CA LEU A 856 11.70 6.61 25.50
C LEU A 856 12.64 7.21 24.46
N GLU A 857 13.94 7.30 24.73
CA GLU A 857 14.94 7.75 23.75
C GLU A 857 15.05 6.78 22.57
N THR A 858 15.05 5.47 22.84
CA THR A 858 15.04 4.42 21.81
C THR A 858 13.77 4.53 20.97
N ILE A 859 12.61 4.65 21.61
CA ILE A 859 11.32 4.75 20.93
C ILE A 859 11.25 6.05 20.10
N ASP A 860 11.76 7.16 20.61
CA ASP A 860 11.82 8.43 19.87
C ASP A 860 12.72 8.32 18.64
N LYS A 861 13.92 7.74 18.77
CA LYS A 861 14.82 7.48 17.64
C LYS A 861 14.15 6.62 16.57
N LEU A 862 13.42 5.57 16.96
CA LEU A 862 12.69 4.73 16.00
C LEU A 862 11.60 5.52 15.28
N SER A 863 10.87 6.40 15.98
CA SER A 863 9.84 7.24 15.35
C SER A 863 10.40 8.26 14.34
N GLN A 864 11.67 8.62 14.45
CA GLN A 864 12.36 9.53 13.52
C GLN A 864 12.81 8.83 12.22
N LEU A 865 12.73 7.50 12.14
CA LEU A 865 13.04 6.74 10.93
C LEU A 865 11.86 6.69 9.94
N GLU A 866 10.69 7.18 10.36
CA GLU A 866 9.50 7.24 9.54
C GLU A 866 9.48 8.48 8.62
N PRO A 867 8.94 8.38 7.39
CA PRO A 867 8.78 9.55 6.54
C PRO A 867 7.82 10.58 7.15
N GLU A 868 8.11 11.86 6.91
CA GLU A 868 7.34 12.97 7.47
C GLU A 868 5.88 12.96 6.98
N ARG A 869 4.96 13.24 7.90
CA ARG A 869 3.52 13.44 7.64
C ARG A 869 3.20 14.92 7.80
N ILE A 870 3.20 15.63 6.68
CA ILE A 870 2.96 17.08 6.68
C ILE A 870 1.52 17.35 6.22
N PRO A 871 0.72 18.13 6.98
CA PRO A 871 -0.57 18.65 6.50
C PRO A 871 -0.41 19.42 5.19
N ILE A 872 -1.44 19.38 4.32
CA ILE A 872 -1.34 20.02 3.00
C ILE A 872 -1.10 21.53 3.11
N ASP A 873 -1.75 22.19 4.06
CA ASP A 873 -1.61 23.64 4.24
C ASP A 873 -0.18 24.00 4.68
N GLU A 874 0.43 23.22 5.58
CA GLU A 874 1.84 23.38 5.93
C GLU A 874 2.77 23.08 4.75
N LEU A 875 2.49 22.04 3.96
CA LEU A 875 3.25 21.71 2.75
C LEU A 875 3.21 22.84 1.71
N ARG A 876 2.09 23.56 1.65
CA ARG A 876 1.91 24.77 0.84
C ARG A 876 2.69 25.94 1.40
N HIS A 877 2.67 26.17 2.71
CA HIS A 877 3.48 27.21 3.33
C HIS A 877 4.99 26.95 3.17
N ILE A 878 5.43 25.68 3.15
CA ILE A 878 6.82 25.32 2.82
C ILE A 878 7.19 25.78 1.39
N ARG A 879 6.24 25.76 0.45
CA ARG A 879 6.36 26.26 -0.94
C ARG A 879 6.17 27.77 -1.06
N GLU A 880 5.30 28.38 -0.26
CA GLU A 880 5.05 29.83 -0.22
C GLU A 880 6.22 30.62 0.37
N VAL A 881 7.21 29.95 0.96
CA VAL A 881 8.58 30.48 0.98
C VAL A 881 9.08 30.37 -0.47
N PRO A 882 8.98 31.45 -1.27
CA PRO A 882 9.18 31.38 -2.70
C PRO A 882 10.58 30.85 -3.01
N GLU A 883 10.68 30.04 -4.08
CA GLU A 883 11.90 29.87 -4.90
C GLU A 883 12.26 31.19 -5.60
N THR A 884 12.47 32.22 -4.82
CA THR A 884 13.49 33.18 -5.17
C THR A 884 14.81 32.53 -4.74
N SER A 885 15.85 32.69 -5.55
CA SER A 885 17.09 31.90 -5.58
C SER A 885 17.00 30.56 -6.33
N LYS A 886 16.66 30.66 -7.63
CA LYS A 886 17.52 30.06 -8.67
C LYS A 886 18.94 30.65 -8.61
N ALA A 887 19.59 30.61 -7.44
CA ALA A 887 21.01 30.88 -7.35
C ALA A 887 21.69 29.58 -7.77
N LYS A 888 22.62 29.65 -8.71
CA LYS A 888 23.68 28.63 -8.86
C LYS A 888 24.06 28.14 -7.47
N LYS A 889 24.06 26.83 -7.24
CA LYS A 889 24.44 26.23 -5.96
C LYS A 889 25.82 26.75 -5.56
N ILE A 890 25.86 27.75 -4.68
CA ILE A 890 27.08 28.43 -4.24
C ILE A 890 27.92 27.38 -3.52
N THR A 891 29.09 27.07 -4.08
CA THR A 891 29.99 26.09 -3.49
C THR A 891 30.86 26.73 -2.42
N LYS A 892 31.31 25.88 -1.51
CA LYS A 892 32.27 26.23 -0.47
C LYS A 892 33.53 26.93 -1.03
N ASP A 893 34.06 26.42 -2.14
CA ASP A 893 35.26 26.96 -2.79
C ASP A 893 35.03 28.36 -3.38
N GLN A 894 33.84 28.59 -3.97
CA GLN A 894 33.44 29.92 -4.44
C GLN A 894 33.36 30.93 -3.30
N VAL A 895 32.81 30.53 -2.14
CA VAL A 895 32.77 31.44 -0.97
C VAL A 895 34.18 31.74 -0.45
N CYS A 896 35.08 30.75 -0.41
CA CYS A 896 36.47 30.99 -0.03
C CYS A 896 37.17 31.97 -0.98
N GLU A 897 36.93 31.87 -2.30
CA GLU A 897 37.40 32.83 -3.30
C GLU A 897 36.85 34.25 -3.04
N TRP A 898 35.54 34.39 -2.84
CA TRP A 898 34.91 35.69 -2.59
C TRP A 898 35.34 36.33 -1.27
N VAL A 899 35.67 35.52 -0.26
CA VAL A 899 36.25 35.98 1.00
C VAL A 899 37.63 36.61 0.77
N GLU A 900 38.47 36.02 -0.10
CA GLU A 900 39.74 36.63 -0.52
C GLU A 900 39.51 37.91 -1.35
N GLU A 901 38.50 37.92 -2.22
CA GLU A 901 38.08 39.11 -2.99
C GLU A 901 37.36 40.18 -2.14
N LYS A 902 37.09 39.87 -0.86
CA LYS A 902 36.42 40.73 0.13
C LYS A 902 35.00 41.17 -0.23
N ARG A 903 34.37 40.54 -1.22
CA ARG A 903 32.99 40.81 -1.64
C ARG A 903 32.42 39.66 -2.46
N ILE A 904 31.11 39.54 -2.50
CA ILE A 904 30.43 38.72 -3.50
C ILE A 904 30.51 39.46 -4.85
N PRO A 905 30.80 38.78 -5.98
CA PRO A 905 30.78 39.42 -7.30
C PRO A 905 29.43 40.10 -7.56
N GLU A 906 29.45 41.35 -8.04
CA GLU A 906 28.26 42.21 -8.15
C GLU A 906 27.11 41.55 -8.95
N GLU A 907 27.43 40.88 -10.05
CA GLU A 907 26.45 40.18 -10.87
C GLU A 907 25.81 38.99 -10.13
N ILE A 908 26.60 38.26 -9.35
CA ILE A 908 26.12 37.17 -8.51
C ILE A 908 25.28 37.73 -7.37
N TYR A 909 25.74 38.79 -6.69
CA TYR A 909 24.98 39.45 -5.64
C TYR A 909 23.61 39.94 -6.13
N LYS A 910 23.54 40.56 -7.32
CA LYS A 910 22.27 40.97 -7.96
C LYS A 910 21.36 39.78 -8.29
N GLU A 911 21.94 38.63 -8.67
CA GLU A 911 21.20 37.40 -8.98
C GLU A 911 20.59 36.75 -7.72
N ILE A 912 21.31 36.78 -6.60
CA ILE A 912 20.94 36.04 -5.38
C ILE A 912 20.22 36.90 -4.33
N ARG A 913 20.30 38.23 -4.41
CA ARG A 913 19.65 39.13 -3.45
C ARG A 913 18.15 39.17 -3.70
N GLU A 914 17.40 39.24 -2.62
CA GLU A 914 15.94 39.30 -2.64
C GLU A 914 15.45 40.36 -1.68
N GLU A 915 14.35 41.02 -2.04
CA GLU A 915 13.75 42.02 -1.16
C GLU A 915 13.28 41.37 0.15
N LEU A 916 13.65 42.00 1.26
CA LEU A 916 13.24 41.66 2.62
C LEU A 916 13.61 40.23 3.06
N LYS A 917 14.64 39.64 2.45
CA LYS A 917 15.14 38.31 2.78
C LYS A 917 16.66 38.30 2.92
N PRO A 918 17.21 37.51 3.85
CA PRO A 918 18.66 37.32 3.95
C PRO A 918 19.19 36.51 2.76
N LEU A 919 20.50 36.59 2.53
CA LEU A 919 21.20 35.76 1.55
C LEU A 919 21.27 34.28 1.98
N PRO A 920 21.72 33.36 1.09
CA PRO A 920 21.98 31.97 1.45
C PRO A 920 22.88 31.80 2.70
N LYS A 921 22.50 30.88 3.59
CA LYS A 921 23.16 30.64 4.91
C LYS A 921 24.67 30.40 4.86
N ILE A 922 25.18 29.85 3.74
CA ILE A 922 26.61 29.57 3.53
C ILE A 922 27.45 30.86 3.49
N LEU A 923 26.83 31.98 3.10
CA LEU A 923 27.51 33.27 2.91
C LEU A 923 27.73 34.06 4.19
N TYR A 924 27.11 33.68 5.31
CA TYR A 924 27.32 34.32 6.61
C TYR A 924 28.36 33.55 7.43
N VAL A 925 28.93 34.13 8.48
CA VAL A 925 29.82 33.41 9.41
C VAL A 925 29.00 32.48 10.31
N ASP A 926 28.03 33.02 11.03
CA ASP A 926 27.16 32.26 11.92
C ASP A 926 25.71 32.66 11.66
N TYR A 927 25.01 31.86 10.84
CA TYR A 927 23.63 32.16 10.45
C TYR A 927 22.66 31.47 11.40
N ASP A 928 21.79 32.25 12.01
CA ASP A 928 20.75 31.76 12.91
C ASP A 928 19.38 32.39 12.58
N GLU A 929 18.33 31.67 12.93
CA GLU A 929 16.94 32.10 12.79
C GLU A 929 16.17 31.73 14.05
N GLY A 930 15.15 32.52 14.38
CA GLY A 930 14.54 32.46 15.70
C GLY A 930 13.15 33.04 15.76
N ILE A 931 12.63 33.11 16.98
CA ILE A 931 11.40 33.80 17.30
C ILE A 931 11.71 35.19 17.86
N ALA A 932 10.85 36.15 17.56
CA ALA A 932 11.00 37.51 18.03
C ALA A 932 9.66 38.02 18.53
N TRP A 933 9.69 38.88 19.54
CA TRP A 933 8.51 39.57 20.03
C TRP A 933 8.88 40.96 20.53
N ALA A 934 7.93 41.88 20.39
CA ALA A 934 8.09 43.25 20.85
C ALA A 934 7.03 43.56 21.90
N GLN A 935 7.48 44.19 22.98
CA GLN A 935 6.62 44.59 24.09
C GLN A 935 6.83 46.07 24.42
N MET A 936 5.73 46.80 24.57
CA MET A 936 5.72 48.14 25.14
C MET A 936 5.75 48.03 26.67
N HIS A 937 6.84 48.50 27.27
CA HIS A 937 7.05 48.41 28.70
C HIS A 937 6.70 49.76 29.35
N ILE A 938 5.57 49.77 30.06
CA ILE A 938 5.00 50.95 30.72
C ILE A 938 5.34 50.84 32.20
N ARG A 939 5.97 51.87 32.78
CA ARG A 939 6.50 51.81 34.16
C ARG A 939 5.85 52.85 35.07
N GLY A 940 5.87 52.56 36.37
CA GLY A 940 5.50 53.51 37.41
C GLY A 940 4.00 53.52 37.74
N LEU A 941 3.29 52.42 37.44
CA LEU A 941 1.86 52.27 37.70
C LEU A 941 1.59 52.17 39.21
N ASP A 942 0.55 52.83 39.69
CA ASP A 942 0.13 52.70 41.08
C ASP A 942 -0.55 51.33 41.32
N PRO A 943 -0.09 50.51 42.28
CA PRO A 943 -0.70 49.20 42.54
C PRO A 943 -2.21 49.24 42.81
N ASP A 944 -2.72 50.32 43.42
CA ASP A 944 -4.16 50.47 43.63
C ASP A 944 -4.92 50.69 42.32
N ASP A 945 -4.34 51.41 41.37
CA ASP A 945 -4.93 51.63 40.05
C ASP A 945 -4.80 50.39 39.16
N THR A 946 -3.69 49.65 39.27
CA THR A 946 -3.55 48.31 38.67
C THR A 946 -4.63 47.36 39.16
N LYS A 947 -4.88 47.34 40.48
CA LYS A 947 -5.94 46.52 41.09
C LYS A 947 -7.33 46.94 40.62
N LYS A 948 -7.60 48.25 40.54
CA LYS A 948 -8.87 48.76 39.96
C LYS A 948 -9.03 48.33 38.50
N TYR A 949 -7.96 48.32 37.71
CA TYR A 949 -8.00 47.84 36.32
C TYR A 949 -8.31 46.33 36.26
N LEU A 950 -7.65 45.51 37.07
CA LEU A 950 -7.90 44.06 37.15
C LEU A 950 -9.34 43.75 37.61
N ASP A 951 -9.91 44.57 38.50
CA ASP A 951 -11.31 44.50 38.94
C ASP A 951 -12.31 45.03 37.89
N GLY A 952 -11.84 45.53 36.74
CA GLY A 952 -12.68 46.12 35.68
C GLY A 952 -13.24 47.52 36.01
N LYS A 953 -12.72 48.19 37.05
CA LYS A 953 -13.16 49.52 37.52
C LYS A 953 -12.38 50.67 36.88
N LEU A 954 -11.29 50.39 36.17
CA LEU A 954 -10.46 51.36 35.45
C LEU A 954 -10.19 50.83 34.04
N SER A 955 -10.21 51.69 33.02
CA SER A 955 -9.88 51.28 31.64
C SER A 955 -8.37 51.23 31.43
N PHE A 956 -7.90 50.42 30.47
CA PHE A 956 -6.47 50.32 30.16
C PHE A 956 -5.89 51.67 29.71
N ALA A 957 -6.57 52.41 28.82
CA ALA A 957 -6.12 53.75 28.41
C ALA A 957 -5.98 54.73 29.60
N LYS A 958 -6.83 54.62 30.63
CA LYS A 958 -6.72 55.47 31.82
C LYS A 958 -5.63 55.01 32.80
N LEU A 959 -5.34 53.71 32.85
CA LEU A 959 -4.26 53.15 33.66
C LEU A 959 -2.88 53.64 33.19
N ILE A 960 -2.67 53.76 31.88
CA ILE A 960 -1.35 54.05 31.33
C ILE A 960 -1.09 55.55 31.08
N GLU A 961 -2.12 56.38 31.20
CA GLU A 961 -2.02 57.84 31.03
C GLU A 961 -1.09 58.43 32.11
N GLY A 962 -0.16 59.30 31.71
CA GLY A 962 0.77 59.91 32.66
C GLY A 962 2.03 59.08 32.97
N HIS A 963 2.17 57.89 32.38
CA HIS A 963 3.30 56.99 32.65
C HIS A 963 4.34 56.95 31.53
N SER A 964 5.54 56.46 31.86
CA SER A 964 6.66 56.36 30.92
C SER A 964 6.70 55.03 30.18
N ILE A 965 7.20 55.05 28.95
CA ILE A 965 7.17 53.90 28.03
C ILE A 965 8.44 53.78 27.18
N HIS A 966 8.84 52.54 26.93
CA HIS A 966 9.82 52.15 25.92
C HIS A 966 9.39 50.84 25.24
N VAL A 967 10.04 50.47 24.14
CA VAL A 967 9.76 49.21 23.43
C VAL A 967 10.92 48.24 23.61
N ASP A 968 10.66 47.10 24.24
CA ASP A 968 11.57 45.97 24.29
C ASP A 968 11.37 45.08 23.05
N LEU A 969 12.37 45.00 22.17
CA LEU A 969 12.45 44.02 21.09
C LEU A 969 13.33 42.85 21.55
N ARG A 970 12.73 41.67 21.68
CA ARG A 970 13.37 40.44 22.15
C ARG A 970 13.42 39.41 21.03
N MET A 971 14.56 38.75 20.88
CA MET A 971 14.82 37.76 19.84
C MET A 971 15.51 36.55 20.46
N LYS A 972 14.91 35.37 20.30
CA LYS A 972 15.47 34.09 20.73
C LYS A 972 15.90 33.31 19.49
N PHE A 973 17.19 33.39 19.18
CA PHE A 973 17.89 32.55 18.22
C PHE A 973 18.23 31.19 18.86
N LYS A 974 18.72 30.22 18.07
CA LYS A 974 19.08 28.89 18.59
C LYS A 974 20.19 28.98 19.63
N ASN A 975 21.19 29.83 19.40
CA ASN A 975 22.38 29.94 20.25
C ASN A 975 22.51 31.29 20.98
N ALA A 976 21.59 32.23 20.77
CA ALA A 976 21.66 33.56 21.36
C ALA A 976 20.28 34.10 21.77
N PHE A 977 20.24 34.83 22.88
CA PHE A 977 19.10 35.64 23.29
C PHE A 977 19.49 37.11 23.20
N VAL A 978 18.80 37.86 22.36
CA VAL A 978 19.12 39.25 22.02
C VAL A 978 17.97 40.15 22.45
N GLN A 979 18.29 41.22 23.17
CA GLN A 979 17.31 42.21 23.60
C GLN A 979 17.79 43.63 23.27
N TRP A 980 16.91 44.40 22.63
CA TRP A 980 17.06 45.82 22.38
C TRP A 980 15.95 46.60 23.06
N VAL A 981 16.30 47.66 23.77
CA VAL A 981 15.35 48.66 24.26
C VAL A 981 15.34 49.80 23.25
N ILE A 982 14.21 50.06 22.61
CA ILE A 982 14.03 51.16 21.66
C ILE A 982 13.36 52.31 22.41
N THR A 983 13.86 53.53 22.24
CA THR A 983 13.30 54.76 22.80
C THR A 983 13.09 55.84 21.72
N GLN A 984 12.08 56.68 21.92
CA GLN A 984 11.69 57.79 21.03
C GLN A 984 11.26 59.04 21.79
N ASP A 985 11.24 60.18 21.09
CA ASP A 985 10.89 61.50 21.64
C ASP A 985 9.37 61.75 21.69
N ALA A 986 8.56 60.97 20.97
CA ALA A 986 7.09 61.01 21.01
C ALA A 986 6.47 59.62 20.78
N ILE A 987 5.24 59.41 21.24
CA ILE A 987 4.56 58.10 21.12
C ILE A 987 4.30 57.70 19.66
N PRO A 988 3.80 58.60 18.79
CA PRO A 988 3.65 58.29 17.36
C PRO A 988 4.98 57.87 16.70
N ASP A 989 6.10 58.46 17.12
CA ASP A 989 7.42 58.19 16.53
C ASP A 989 7.89 56.74 16.77
N TYR A 990 7.43 56.08 17.85
CA TYR A 990 7.64 54.65 18.06
C TYR A 990 7.00 53.85 16.93
N PHE A 991 5.73 54.11 16.64
CA PHE A 991 5.02 53.42 15.57
C PHE A 991 5.61 53.76 14.21
N ASP A 992 6.02 55.01 13.98
CA ASP A 992 6.67 55.40 12.73
C ASP A 992 8.00 54.66 12.53
N THR A 993 8.80 54.46 13.58
CA THR A 993 10.04 53.66 13.49
C THR A 993 9.76 52.18 13.20
N ILE A 994 8.77 51.60 13.89
CA ILE A 994 8.46 50.17 13.84
C ILE A 994 7.74 49.79 12.54
N ILE A 995 6.89 50.68 12.02
CA ILE A 995 6.25 50.53 10.70
C ILE A 995 7.23 50.90 9.58
N GLY A 996 8.15 51.82 9.86
CA GLY A 996 9.14 52.36 8.94
C GLY A 996 8.63 53.50 8.06
N ARG A 997 7.88 54.43 8.67
CA ARG A 997 7.46 55.68 8.04
C ARG A 997 8.62 56.68 8.05
N ARG A 998 8.53 57.68 7.16
CA ARG A 998 9.50 58.76 7.08
C ARG A 998 9.27 59.76 8.21
N ASP A 999 10.35 60.22 8.80
CA ASP A 999 10.33 61.36 9.72
C ASP A 999 9.96 62.61 8.92
N PRO A 1000 8.82 63.27 9.21
CA PRO A 1000 8.36 64.44 8.48
C PRO A 1000 9.32 65.64 8.59
N LYS A 1001 10.20 65.68 9.61
CA LYS A 1001 11.17 66.78 9.81
C LYS A 1001 12.40 66.64 8.92
N THR A 1002 12.89 65.42 8.73
CA THR A 1002 14.16 65.16 8.01
C THR A 1002 13.98 64.53 6.64
N GLY A 1003 12.79 63.99 6.34
CA GLY A 1003 12.49 63.26 5.10
C GLY A 1003 13.15 61.87 5.00
N ASN A 1004 13.97 61.51 6.00
CA ASN A 1004 14.64 60.21 6.12
C ASN A 1004 13.75 59.18 6.83
N ALA A 1005 14.16 57.92 6.83
CA ALA A 1005 13.51 56.90 7.67
C ALA A 1005 13.53 57.32 9.14
N SER A 1006 12.39 57.19 9.83
CA SER A 1006 12.31 57.44 11.28
C SER A 1006 13.26 56.49 12.03
N LYS A 1007 14.12 57.03 12.88
CA LYS A 1007 15.15 56.29 13.61
C LYS A 1007 14.86 56.32 15.10
N GLY A 1008 14.85 55.15 15.73
CA GLY A 1008 14.81 55.00 17.18
C GLY A 1008 16.19 54.88 17.78
N LEU A 1009 16.36 55.40 19.00
CA LEU A 1009 17.55 55.11 19.78
C LEU A 1009 17.41 53.67 20.32
N ALA A 1010 18.41 52.83 20.08
CA ALA A 1010 18.46 51.47 20.60
C ALA A 1010 19.42 51.43 21.79
N ILE A 1011 19.06 50.72 22.85
CA ILE A 1011 19.83 50.60 24.08
C ILE A 1011 20.02 49.12 24.38
N VAL A 1012 21.24 48.75 24.75
CA VAL A 1012 21.59 47.38 25.11
C VAL A 1012 21.21 47.12 26.56
N LYS A 1013 20.40 46.08 26.79
CA LYS A 1013 20.14 45.55 28.13
C LYS A 1013 21.01 44.31 28.33
N PRO A 1014 21.88 44.23 29.36
CA PRO A 1014 22.64 43.02 29.63
C PRO A 1014 21.64 41.93 30.02
N SER A 1015 21.47 40.94 29.14
CA SER A 1015 20.72 39.74 29.47
C SER A 1015 21.74 38.71 29.94
N ALA A 1016 21.70 38.40 31.25
CA ALA A 1016 22.49 37.40 31.98
C ALA A 1016 23.77 37.83 32.75
N GLU A 1017 23.83 39.05 33.31
CA GLU A 1017 24.68 39.33 34.49
C GLU A 1017 23.81 39.93 35.61
N GLU A 1018 24.11 39.57 36.87
CA GLU A 1018 23.51 40.23 38.03
C GLU A 1018 23.71 41.76 37.93
N PRO A 1019 22.69 42.58 38.23
CA PRO A 1019 22.79 44.02 38.11
C PRO A 1019 23.73 44.58 39.18
N SER A 1020 25.03 44.62 38.91
CA SER A 1020 26.01 45.18 39.85
C SER A 1020 26.17 46.69 39.75
N GLU A 1021 25.52 47.36 38.79
CA GLU A 1021 25.59 48.82 38.68
C GLU A 1021 24.24 49.43 38.32
N GLU A 1022 23.68 50.19 39.27
CA GLU A 1022 22.55 51.09 39.06
C GLU A 1022 22.92 52.14 38.00
N VAL A 1023 22.45 51.92 36.78
CA VAL A 1023 22.45 52.98 35.77
C VAL A 1023 21.32 53.95 36.11
N LYS A 1024 21.66 55.08 36.76
CA LYS A 1024 20.74 56.21 36.91
C LYS A 1024 20.37 56.75 35.53
N ALA A 1025 19.11 56.59 35.13
CA ALA A 1025 18.57 57.25 33.96
C ALA A 1025 18.47 58.76 34.23
N LYS A 1026 19.02 59.58 33.33
CA LYS A 1026 18.83 61.04 33.34
C LYS A 1026 18.05 61.49 32.11
N ASP A 1027 17.03 62.30 32.44
CA ASP A 1027 16.45 63.45 31.73
C ASP A 1027 15.55 63.19 30.51
N LYS A 1028 14.24 63.33 30.79
CA LYS A 1028 13.01 63.26 29.96
C LYS A 1028 12.48 61.86 29.68
N GLU A 1029 11.82 61.30 30.69
CA GLU A 1029 10.88 60.20 30.45
C GLU A 1029 9.69 60.72 29.63
N LEU A 1030 9.44 60.09 28.49
CA LEU A 1030 8.31 60.40 27.64
C LEU A 1030 7.01 59.96 28.34
N ILE A 1031 6.09 60.88 28.53
CA ILE A 1031 4.83 60.65 29.25
C ILE A 1031 3.71 60.37 28.25
N ILE A 1032 2.93 59.31 28.47
CA ILE A 1032 1.77 58.95 27.64
C ILE A 1032 0.62 59.94 27.84
N GLY A 1033 0.20 60.64 26.78
CA GLY A 1033 -1.01 61.48 26.81
C GLY A 1033 -2.32 60.69 26.59
N PRO A 1034 -3.49 61.32 26.75
CA PRO A 1034 -4.79 60.66 26.58
C PRO A 1034 -5.02 60.04 25.18
N GLU A 1035 -4.60 60.72 24.12
CA GLU A 1035 -4.72 60.22 22.75
C GLU A 1035 -3.66 59.15 22.43
N ASP A 1036 -2.48 59.28 23.02
CA ASP A 1036 -1.41 58.27 22.92
C ASP A 1036 -1.80 56.96 23.59
N ALA A 1037 -2.49 57.04 24.74
CA ALA A 1037 -2.98 55.87 25.46
C ALA A 1037 -3.97 55.06 24.62
N LYS A 1038 -4.89 55.73 23.91
CA LYS A 1038 -5.81 55.08 22.96
C LYS A 1038 -5.06 54.49 21.77
N LEU A 1039 -4.01 55.16 21.28
CA LEU A 1039 -3.17 54.65 20.20
C LEU A 1039 -2.43 53.37 20.63
N ILE A 1040 -1.88 53.33 21.85
CA ILE A 1040 -1.24 52.14 22.42
C ILE A 1040 -2.28 51.02 22.58
N GLU A 1041 -3.41 51.30 23.22
CA GLU A 1041 -4.52 50.35 23.42
C GLU A 1041 -4.95 49.67 22.10
N LYS A 1042 -4.91 50.41 20.98
CA LYS A 1042 -5.21 49.87 19.64
C LYS A 1042 -4.25 48.77 19.20
N TYR A 1043 -3.01 48.71 19.67
CA TYR A 1043 -2.04 47.69 19.21
C TYR A 1043 -1.72 46.63 20.28
N VAL A 1044 -2.21 46.77 21.51
CA VAL A 1044 -1.93 45.81 22.58
C VAL A 1044 -2.63 44.48 22.33
N LEU A 1045 -1.87 43.39 22.52
CA LEU A 1045 -2.36 42.02 22.58
C LEU A 1045 -2.60 41.67 24.06
N PHE A 1046 -3.79 41.96 24.56
CA PHE A 1046 -4.11 41.83 25.98
C PHE A 1046 -3.93 40.41 26.52
N ASP A 1047 -4.23 39.40 25.71
CA ASP A 1047 -4.07 37.98 26.05
C ASP A 1047 -2.60 37.54 26.17
N LYS A 1048 -1.68 38.33 25.63
CA LYS A 1048 -0.22 38.07 25.64
C LYS A 1048 0.55 39.09 26.49
N SER A 1049 -0.17 39.94 27.21
CA SER A 1049 0.38 40.99 28.06
C SER A 1049 0.21 40.66 29.53
N TYR A 1050 1.05 41.23 30.39
CA TYR A 1050 1.01 40.97 31.83
C TYR A 1050 1.54 42.15 32.64
N ILE A 1051 1.14 42.19 33.91
CA ILE A 1051 1.64 43.13 34.90
C ILE A 1051 2.85 42.52 35.61
N ILE A 1052 3.84 43.36 35.89
CA ILE A 1052 4.98 43.07 36.74
C ILE A 1052 4.71 43.81 38.06
N GLU A 1053 4.59 43.06 39.15
CA GLU A 1053 4.30 43.62 40.47
C GLU A 1053 5.50 44.43 41.00
N ALA A 1054 5.20 45.43 41.82
CA ALA A 1054 6.23 46.20 42.52
C ALA A 1054 7.23 45.29 43.25
N GLY A 1055 8.54 45.53 43.01
CA GLY A 1055 9.63 44.73 43.56
C GLY A 1055 10.15 43.62 42.65
N ASP A 1056 9.40 43.22 41.62
CA ASP A 1056 9.87 42.24 40.64
C ASP A 1056 10.78 42.84 39.55
N VAL A 1057 11.59 41.98 38.94
CA VAL A 1057 12.56 42.37 37.90
C VAL A 1057 11.84 42.99 36.69
N GLY A 1058 11.95 44.31 36.55
CA GLY A 1058 11.31 45.09 35.49
C GLY A 1058 10.40 46.19 36.02
N ALA A 1059 9.93 46.08 37.26
CA ALA A 1059 9.20 47.12 37.97
C ALA A 1059 10.11 47.90 38.93
N THR A 1060 9.58 48.96 39.53
CA THR A 1060 10.28 49.64 40.63
C THR A 1060 9.91 48.96 41.96
N PRO A 1061 10.64 49.18 43.06
CA PRO A 1061 10.32 48.55 44.35
C PRO A 1061 8.91 48.87 44.88
N TYR A 1062 8.27 49.95 44.41
CA TYR A 1062 7.00 50.46 44.97
C TYR A 1062 5.90 50.73 43.94
N LYS A 1063 6.18 50.49 42.65
CA LYS A 1063 5.23 50.74 41.55
C LYS A 1063 5.29 49.59 40.57
N ASP A 1064 4.11 49.17 40.11
CA ASP A 1064 3.95 48.12 39.11
C ASP A 1064 4.44 48.61 37.74
N ALA A 1065 4.65 47.65 36.84
CA ALA A 1065 4.87 47.91 35.42
C ALA A 1065 3.92 47.04 34.59
N TYR A 1066 3.59 47.49 33.39
CA TYR A 1066 2.78 46.72 32.44
C TYR A 1066 3.61 46.38 31.21
N MET A 1067 3.68 45.09 30.91
CA MET A 1067 4.38 44.56 29.75
C MET A 1067 3.38 44.26 28.63
N CYS A 1068 3.17 45.24 27.77
CA CYS A 1068 2.21 45.17 26.66
C CYS A 1068 2.81 44.45 25.45
N ALA A 1069 2.44 43.21 25.17
CA ALA A 1069 2.80 42.57 23.90
C ALA A 1069 2.11 43.28 22.73
N ILE A 1070 2.88 43.72 21.74
CA ILE A 1070 2.35 44.39 20.54
C ILE A 1070 2.66 43.62 19.25
N TRP A 1071 3.66 42.74 19.27
CA TRP A 1071 4.08 42.01 18.09
C TRP A 1071 4.77 40.70 18.45
N ILE A 1072 4.48 39.64 17.69
CA ILE A 1072 5.16 38.34 17.77
C ILE A 1072 5.39 37.85 16.35
N GLY A 1073 6.60 37.36 16.08
CA GLY A 1073 7.00 36.95 14.75
C GLY A 1073 8.23 36.06 14.72
N LYS A 1074 8.72 35.84 13.50
CA LYS A 1074 9.98 35.16 13.21
C LYS A 1074 11.05 36.20 12.92
N VAL A 1075 12.28 35.89 13.29
CA VAL A 1075 13.46 36.66 12.93
C VAL A 1075 14.43 35.79 12.15
N LYS A 1076 15.00 36.35 11.09
CA LYS A 1076 16.20 35.81 10.44
C LYS A 1076 17.33 36.81 10.57
N ALA A 1077 18.51 36.33 10.90
CA ALA A 1077 19.70 37.19 10.97
C ALA A 1077 20.20 37.54 9.57
N GLY A 1078 20.60 38.80 9.38
CA GLY A 1078 21.50 39.22 8.32
C GLY A 1078 22.93 39.34 8.85
N VAL A 1079 23.66 40.38 8.43
CA VAL A 1079 25.00 40.66 8.95
C VAL A 1079 25.00 40.89 10.47
N GLN A 1080 25.86 40.19 11.19
CA GLN A 1080 26.05 40.26 12.64
C GLN A 1080 27.49 40.64 12.98
N ARG A 1081 27.68 41.89 13.37
CA ARG A 1081 28.97 42.50 13.70
C ARG A 1081 28.82 43.33 14.95
N GLU A 1082 29.89 43.43 15.74
CA GLU A 1082 29.86 44.09 17.04
C GLU A 1082 29.29 45.53 17.02
N ASP A 1083 29.48 46.29 15.93
CA ASP A 1083 28.92 47.64 15.76
C ASP A 1083 27.67 47.73 14.85
N LEU A 1084 27.18 46.59 14.32
CA LEU A 1084 26.12 46.52 13.32
C LEU A 1084 25.38 45.18 13.34
N HIS A 1085 24.06 45.23 13.48
CA HIS A 1085 23.17 44.08 13.37
C HIS A 1085 22.08 44.32 12.33
N GLU A 1086 21.89 43.37 11.44
CA GLU A 1086 20.80 43.34 10.46
C GLU A 1086 19.81 42.23 10.80
N TYR A 1087 18.53 42.56 10.86
CA TYR A 1087 17.45 41.65 11.20
C TYR A 1087 16.35 41.69 10.14
N PHE A 1088 15.85 40.52 9.77
CA PHE A 1088 14.65 40.38 8.94
C PHE A 1088 13.53 39.85 9.82
N LEU A 1089 12.54 40.70 10.09
CA LEU A 1089 11.43 40.43 11.01
C LEU A 1089 10.15 40.17 10.22
N TYR A 1090 9.43 39.11 10.58
CA TYR A 1090 8.21 38.68 9.92
C TYR A 1090 7.11 38.42 10.95
N PRO A 1091 5.95 39.11 10.88
CA PRO A 1091 4.84 38.88 11.80
C PRO A 1091 4.32 37.44 11.69
N SER A 1092 3.81 36.90 12.81
CA SER A 1092 3.12 35.59 12.81
C SER A 1092 1.77 35.69 12.10
N ASP A 1093 1.32 34.60 11.46
CA ASP A 1093 0.07 34.59 10.68
C ASP A 1093 -1.19 34.81 11.54
N ASP A 1094 -1.14 34.43 12.82
CA ASP A 1094 -2.20 34.59 13.83
C ASP A 1094 -2.31 36.02 14.40
N MET A 1095 -1.40 36.93 14.01
CA MET A 1095 -1.43 38.31 14.46
C MET A 1095 -2.65 39.05 13.89
N PRO A 1096 -3.28 39.98 14.65
CA PRO A 1096 -4.28 40.88 14.11
C PRO A 1096 -3.73 41.67 12.91
N GLU A 1097 -4.55 41.89 11.87
CA GLU A 1097 -4.10 42.49 10.61
C GLU A 1097 -3.39 43.84 10.81
N ARG A 1098 -3.94 44.68 11.69
CA ARG A 1098 -3.33 45.96 12.08
C ARG A 1098 -1.92 45.82 12.68
N ASN A 1099 -1.65 44.72 13.40
CA ASN A 1099 -0.37 44.48 14.04
C ASN A 1099 0.66 43.84 13.09
N LYS A 1100 0.24 43.28 11.94
CA LYS A 1100 1.15 42.71 10.93
C LYS A 1100 2.00 43.76 10.23
N GLU A 1101 1.64 45.03 10.31
CA GLU A 1101 2.45 46.13 9.78
C GLU A 1101 3.65 46.47 10.69
N LEU A 1102 3.56 46.14 11.98
CA LEU A 1102 4.64 46.35 12.94
C LEU A 1102 5.78 45.36 12.68
N PHE A 1103 7.03 45.80 12.76
CA PHE A 1103 8.21 44.92 12.65
C PHE A 1103 8.16 43.94 11.47
N ASN A 1104 7.71 44.41 10.31
CA ASN A 1104 7.60 43.60 9.10
C ASN A 1104 8.59 44.09 8.03
N GLY A 1105 9.71 43.38 7.86
CA GLY A 1105 10.73 43.68 6.87
C GLY A 1105 12.15 43.75 7.45
N ARG A 1106 13.04 44.46 6.75
CA ARG A 1106 14.47 44.59 7.06
C ARG A 1106 14.72 45.74 8.05
N PHE A 1107 15.35 45.44 9.17
CA PHE A 1107 15.75 46.40 10.20
C PHE A 1107 17.26 46.41 10.38
N ILE A 1108 17.82 47.62 10.48
CA ILE A 1108 19.24 47.82 10.75
C ILE A 1108 19.36 48.46 12.12
N ILE A 1109 20.19 47.85 12.96
CA ILE A 1109 20.63 48.40 14.25
C ILE A 1109 22.13 48.66 14.15
N ARG A 1110 22.54 49.93 14.20
CA ARG A 1110 23.94 50.31 13.98
C ARG A 1110 24.41 51.34 15.01
N CYS A 1111 25.62 51.15 15.52
CA CYS A 1111 26.26 52.13 16.37
C CYS A 1111 26.97 53.19 15.53
N PHE A 1112 26.70 54.46 15.83
CA PHE A 1112 27.37 55.61 15.22
C PHE A 1112 28.17 56.37 16.27
N LYS A 1113 29.27 56.99 15.82
CA LYS A 1113 30.07 57.93 16.60
C LYS A 1113 29.61 59.35 16.27
N ALA A 1114 29.08 60.07 17.27
CA ALA A 1114 28.68 61.46 17.16
C ALA A 1114 29.56 62.29 18.12
N GLY A 1115 30.68 62.82 17.59
CA GLY A 1115 31.71 63.45 18.43
C GLY A 1115 32.36 62.45 19.40
N ASN A 1116 32.30 62.73 20.70
CA ASN A 1116 32.80 61.84 21.77
C ASN A 1116 31.76 60.79 22.23
N ALA A 1117 30.50 60.89 21.80
CA ALA A 1117 29.45 59.96 22.19
C ALA A 1117 29.25 58.84 21.16
N LYS A 1118 28.97 57.63 21.63
CA LYS A 1118 28.62 56.45 20.82
C LYS A 1118 27.15 56.13 21.07
N ARG A 1119 26.34 55.95 20.02
CA ARG A 1119 24.91 55.65 20.16
C ARG A 1119 24.45 54.63 19.13
N TRP A 1120 23.63 53.68 19.59
CA TRP A 1120 22.97 52.71 18.73
C TRP A 1120 21.65 53.27 18.19
N TRP A 1121 21.43 53.10 16.90
CA TRP A 1121 20.22 53.54 16.22
C TRP A 1121 19.57 52.36 15.50
N VAL A 1122 18.24 52.29 15.56
CA VAL A 1122 17.42 51.30 14.84
C VAL A 1122 16.52 52.00 13.83
N TRP A 1123 16.42 51.44 12.62
CA TRP A 1123 15.45 51.89 11.63
C TRP A 1123 15.07 50.75 10.68
N LYS A 1124 13.91 50.87 10.04
CA LYS A 1124 13.51 49.99 8.92
C LYS A 1124 14.17 50.48 7.63
N ALA A 1125 14.88 49.59 6.94
CA ALA A 1125 15.53 49.90 5.67
C ALA A 1125 14.53 49.75 4.51
N TYR A 1126 13.73 50.80 4.26
CA TYR A 1126 12.70 50.80 3.21
C TYR A 1126 13.27 51.10 1.82
N ASP A 1127 14.10 52.15 1.68
CA ASP A 1127 14.64 52.58 0.39
C ASP A 1127 15.70 51.61 -0.17
N ASP A 1128 16.22 50.70 0.66
CA ASP A 1128 17.09 49.59 0.29
C ASP A 1128 16.57 48.29 0.95
N PRO A 1129 15.62 47.59 0.32
CA PRO A 1129 15.00 46.39 0.91
C PRO A 1129 15.88 45.15 0.80
N TYR A 1130 17.04 45.21 0.13
CA TYR A 1130 17.91 44.08 -0.14
C TYR A 1130 18.89 43.80 1.02
N PRO A 1131 19.29 42.54 1.28
CA PRO A 1131 20.21 42.20 2.36
C PRO A 1131 21.61 42.77 2.16
N MET A 1132 22.34 43.08 3.24
CA MET A 1132 23.77 43.40 3.11
C MET A 1132 24.56 42.19 2.60
N ASP A 1133 25.55 42.43 1.73
CA ASP A 1133 26.57 41.43 1.40
C ASP A 1133 27.43 41.15 2.66
N PRO A 1134 27.36 39.94 3.25
CA PRO A 1134 28.04 39.62 4.49
C PRO A 1134 29.56 39.53 4.35
N ILE A 1135 30.08 39.24 3.15
CA ILE A 1135 31.51 39.25 2.89
C ILE A 1135 31.97 40.70 2.78
N LEU A 1136 31.29 41.51 1.97
CA LEU A 1136 31.60 42.93 1.82
C LEU A 1136 31.52 43.68 3.14
N HIS A 1137 30.51 43.38 3.96
CA HIS A 1137 30.27 44.01 5.25
C HIS A 1137 31.00 43.34 6.43
N ALA A 1138 31.95 42.43 6.18
CA ALA A 1138 32.81 41.82 7.19
C ALA A 1138 32.01 41.23 8.36
N ASP A 1139 31.04 40.37 8.04
CA ASP A 1139 30.25 39.64 9.04
C ASP A 1139 31.16 38.84 9.98
N THR A 1140 30.83 38.84 11.28
CA THR A 1140 31.63 38.15 12.31
C THR A 1140 30.82 37.13 13.10
N GLY A 1141 29.52 37.01 12.82
CA GLY A 1141 28.60 36.14 13.56
C GLY A 1141 28.38 36.59 15.01
N HIS A 1142 28.51 37.89 15.33
CA HIS A 1142 28.40 38.39 16.69
C HIS A 1142 26.96 38.82 17.01
N TYR A 1143 26.20 38.00 17.74
CA TYR A 1143 24.79 38.25 18.05
C TYR A 1143 24.54 39.09 19.30
N TRP A 1144 25.44 39.06 20.28
CA TRP A 1144 25.23 39.72 21.57
C TRP A 1144 25.41 41.24 21.44
N PRO A 1145 24.40 42.06 21.80
CA PRO A 1145 24.58 43.50 21.74
C PRO A 1145 25.62 43.99 22.75
N ILE A 1146 26.52 44.86 22.30
CA ILE A 1146 27.57 45.46 23.15
C ILE A 1146 27.15 46.88 23.56
N LYS A 1147 27.27 47.22 24.85
CA LYS A 1147 27.05 48.60 25.33
C LYS A 1147 27.87 49.58 24.49
N ALA A 1148 27.26 50.67 24.04
CA ALA A 1148 27.87 51.58 23.06
C ALA A 1148 29.25 52.08 23.52
N GLU A 1149 29.44 52.31 24.81
CA GLU A 1149 30.69 52.78 25.41
C GLU A 1149 31.83 51.76 25.25
N LYS A 1150 31.51 50.47 25.34
CA LYS A 1150 32.45 49.33 25.26
C LYS A 1150 32.88 48.97 23.83
N LEU A 1151 32.27 49.57 22.80
CA LEU A 1151 32.67 49.33 21.42
C LEU A 1151 33.99 50.02 21.07
N GLU A 1152 35.01 49.26 20.72
CA GLU A 1152 36.33 49.79 20.35
C GLU A 1152 36.50 49.99 18.84
N LYS A 1153 35.90 49.09 18.04
CA LYS A 1153 36.04 49.05 16.58
C LYS A 1153 34.77 49.54 15.90
N PHE A 1154 34.92 50.30 14.81
CA PHE A 1154 33.81 50.84 14.04
C PHE A 1154 34.04 50.67 12.54
N GLY A 1155 32.99 50.28 11.83
CA GLY A 1155 33.01 50.08 10.38
C GLY A 1155 33.63 48.75 9.97
N ARG A 1156 33.22 48.28 8.79
CA ARG A 1156 33.56 46.95 8.27
C ARG A 1156 35.07 46.66 8.17
N GLU A 1157 35.90 47.68 7.89
CA GLU A 1157 37.35 47.49 7.74
C GLU A 1157 38.03 47.08 9.05
N ALA A 1158 37.55 47.56 10.20
CA ALA A 1158 38.11 47.20 11.51
C ALA A 1158 37.88 45.71 11.89
N TYR A 1159 36.91 45.06 11.25
CA TYR A 1159 36.54 43.66 11.48
C TYR A 1159 36.96 42.74 10.34
N ARG A 1160 37.58 43.26 9.28
CA ARG A 1160 37.87 42.52 8.05
C ARG A 1160 38.73 41.28 8.30
N GLU A 1161 39.84 41.44 9.01
CA GLU A 1161 40.77 40.34 9.31
C GLU A 1161 40.11 39.25 10.15
N GLU A 1162 39.33 39.66 11.16
CA GLU A 1162 38.60 38.74 12.03
C GLU A 1162 37.53 37.97 11.27
N SER A 1163 36.75 38.68 10.43
CA SER A 1163 35.74 38.10 9.55
C SER A 1163 36.34 37.05 8.63
N MET A 1164 37.44 37.37 7.92
CA MET A 1164 38.14 36.42 7.05
C MET A 1164 38.61 35.18 7.81
N LYS A 1165 39.19 35.36 9.01
CA LYS A 1165 39.63 34.25 9.87
C LYS A 1165 38.47 33.34 10.27
N LYS A 1166 37.30 33.92 10.60
CA LYS A 1166 36.10 33.16 10.96
C LYS A 1166 35.50 32.43 9.76
N TYR A 1167 35.45 33.04 8.58
CA TYR A 1167 35.04 32.38 7.33
C TYR A 1167 35.95 31.20 6.99
N LYS A 1168 37.27 31.39 7.04
CA LYS A 1168 38.27 30.32 6.82
C LYS A 1168 38.05 29.15 7.77
N LYS A 1169 37.94 29.44 9.08
CA LYS A 1169 37.64 28.42 10.10
C LYS A 1169 36.33 27.67 9.83
N LYS A 1170 35.24 28.39 9.49
CA LYS A 1170 33.93 27.79 9.17
C LYS A 1170 34.01 26.89 7.95
N LEU A 1171 34.65 27.41 6.90
CA LEU A 1171 34.71 26.80 5.59
C LEU A 1171 35.97 25.95 5.42
N GLY A 1172 36.76 25.61 6.44
CA GLY A 1172 37.96 24.78 6.27
C GLY A 1172 38.82 25.10 5.04
N CYS A 1173 38.94 26.39 4.74
CA CYS A 1173 40.01 27.02 3.96
C CYS A 1173 40.82 27.88 4.95
#